data_AF-A0A7J3WB81-F1
#
_entry.id   AF-A0A7J3WB81-F1
#
_cell.length_a   1.000
_cell.length_b   1.000
_cell.length_c   1.000
_cell.angle_alpha   90.00
_cell.angle_beta   90.00
_cell.angle_gamma   90.00
#
_symmetry.space_group_name_H-M   'P 1'
#
loop_
_entity.id
_entity.type
_entity.pdbx_description
1 polymer ?
#
loop_
_entity_poly.entity_id
_entity_poly.type
_entity_poly.pdbx_seq_one_letter_code
_entity_poly.pdbx_strand_id
1 'polypeptide(L)'
;MKSIYVSLCPNCGGEITDEELVGRGVCGRCVLQDGRLKPGKYTKALELEEEYRAFADFFSRVVGSPPWSLQRTWAKRALLGRSFSIVSPTGTGKTTFFIAMAIYQASKGKKSYIIVPTSLLAQHIHERTLSMAAKHGEKAAKIAAYYSGMKKSEAEEMLQKIRDGEFGILITTDRFLNTRFELLRGKKFFYIFVDDVDSFLKSPRNIDKILLLMGFEEKEIERHLKLVSARSGESEAEEYASKEIARPDSVLLVAGATMKGRRTKRIRLFRRLLNFEPGGSIEFVRNISNMYLHQSKKMWEQVAELVKTHGGGCLIFVPQTAGVESAKELAKFLNSQRISAYAYEKMDTKMLKRFELGEYDVLVGVASTRSPLARGIDLPERIRYVIFAGVPRRELNVSWREHRPSMLLSLIRNLYSILREKNESELVQVMGMLKKCVPTDREVLESVREGLESSKQPEGFAGYVYSAVTRAHQLLKTCIGEEELRRVAENLDMKIRVDENGISIILPDIDGYVQASGRSSRMFAGGITRGISILIVDDEKAFRGIMRALETIYEETFQEYSLEHAREEFKQCDRDRQFLREVRTGSASIESLDILRSSLIIVESPTKARTLAYFFGKPARRVVDGLTVYESVGEGYVACLTACQGHLVDITTSHGFHGVWIHDGEFVPMYVDIRRCSKCGEQFTDSEVCPNCGSDKY
;
A
#
# COMPACT_ATOMS: atom_id res chain seq x y z
N MET A 1 -8.62 37.27 -32.18
CA MET A 1 -7.71 36.11 -32.24
C MET A 1 -6.32 36.56 -31.82
N LYS A 2 -5.72 35.97 -30.77
CA LYS A 2 -4.42 36.44 -30.26
C LYS A 2 -3.23 35.56 -30.65
N SER A 3 -3.46 34.29 -30.95
CA SER A 3 -2.41 33.39 -31.42
C SER A 3 -3.00 32.20 -32.18
N ILE A 4 -2.16 31.60 -33.01
CA ILE A 4 -2.47 30.37 -33.75
C ILE A 4 -1.49 29.29 -33.29
N TYR A 5 -2.00 28.10 -32.99
CA TYR A 5 -1.20 26.94 -32.65
C TYR A 5 -1.25 25.96 -33.83
N VAL A 6 -0.18 25.93 -34.60
CA VAL A 6 -0.04 25.12 -35.81
C VAL A 6 0.20 23.67 -35.39
N SER A 7 -0.55 22.75 -36.00
CA SER A 7 -0.49 21.31 -35.75
C SER A 7 -0.83 20.86 -34.31
N LEU A 8 -1.51 21.70 -33.54
CA LEU A 8 -1.73 21.51 -32.10
C LEU A 8 -3.21 21.35 -31.70
N CYS A 9 -4.13 21.19 -32.67
CA CYS A 9 -5.50 20.81 -32.37
C CYS A 9 -5.53 19.47 -31.59
N PRO A 10 -6.12 19.42 -30.38
CA PRO A 10 -6.13 18.21 -29.55
C PRO A 10 -6.82 17.00 -30.19
N ASN A 11 -7.64 17.19 -31.23
CA ASN A 11 -8.35 16.10 -31.90
C ASN A 11 -7.66 15.62 -33.19
N CYS A 12 -7.44 16.50 -34.16
CA CYS A 12 -6.89 16.14 -35.46
C CYS A 12 -5.40 16.45 -35.64
N GLY A 13 -4.78 17.21 -34.72
CA GLY A 13 -3.41 17.68 -34.89
C GLY A 13 -3.23 18.70 -36.03
N GLY A 14 -4.30 19.38 -36.45
CA GLY A 14 -4.23 20.52 -37.36
C GLY A 14 -4.10 21.86 -36.62
N GLU A 15 -4.18 22.97 -37.34
CA GLU A 15 -4.13 24.30 -36.73
C GLU A 15 -5.38 24.57 -35.89
N ILE A 16 -5.18 25.30 -34.80
CA ILE A 16 -6.23 25.77 -33.88
C ILE A 16 -5.89 27.17 -33.37
N THR A 17 -6.88 28.05 -33.29
CA THR A 17 -6.70 29.39 -32.72
C THR A 17 -6.82 29.36 -31.19
N ASP A 18 -6.31 30.38 -30.51
CA ASP A 18 -6.50 30.55 -29.06
C ASP A 18 -7.98 30.59 -28.65
N GLU A 19 -8.80 31.30 -29.43
CA GLU A 19 -10.25 31.39 -29.23
C GLU A 19 -10.95 30.04 -29.40
N GLU A 20 -10.57 29.25 -30.41
CA GLU A 20 -11.10 27.90 -30.60
C GLU A 20 -10.68 26.96 -29.47
N LEU A 21 -9.43 27.06 -29.01
CA LEU A 21 -8.91 26.22 -27.93
C LEU A 21 -9.59 26.53 -26.59
N VAL A 22 -9.78 27.81 -26.25
CA VAL A 22 -10.46 28.23 -25.01
C VAL A 22 -11.97 27.98 -25.09
N GLY A 23 -12.59 28.26 -26.25
CA GLY A 23 -14.04 28.18 -26.41
C GLY A 23 -14.57 26.76 -26.62
N ARG A 24 -13.90 25.96 -27.47
CA ARG A 24 -14.37 24.62 -27.89
C ARG A 24 -13.40 23.49 -27.53
N GLY A 25 -12.13 23.80 -27.28
CA GLY A 25 -11.07 22.81 -27.03
C GLY A 25 -10.54 22.09 -28.29
N VAL A 26 -11.16 22.31 -29.46
CA VAL A 26 -10.81 21.69 -30.75
C VAL A 26 -11.06 22.70 -31.87
N CYS A 27 -10.41 22.53 -33.03
CA CYS A 27 -10.61 23.43 -34.16
C CYS A 27 -11.99 23.22 -34.81
N GLY A 28 -12.51 24.23 -35.47
CA GLY A 28 -13.83 24.19 -36.11
C GLY A 28 -13.97 23.06 -37.14
N ARG A 29 -12.87 22.67 -37.79
CA ARG A 29 -12.84 21.55 -38.75
C ARG A 29 -13.19 20.19 -38.12
N CYS A 30 -12.99 20.04 -36.82
CA CYS A 30 -13.30 18.83 -36.07
C CYS A 30 -14.77 18.73 -35.63
N VAL A 31 -15.51 19.84 -35.66
CA VAL A 31 -16.91 19.89 -35.24
C VAL A 31 -17.82 19.70 -36.46
N LEU A 32 -18.71 18.72 -36.38
CA LEU A 32 -19.77 18.49 -37.36
C LEU A 32 -20.88 19.55 -37.21
N GLN A 33 -21.72 19.67 -38.24
CA GLN A 33 -22.82 20.66 -38.25
C GLN A 33 -23.83 20.46 -37.11
N ASP A 34 -23.97 19.23 -36.62
CA ASP A 34 -24.83 18.87 -35.49
C ASP A 34 -24.15 19.01 -34.11
N GLY A 35 -22.93 19.56 -34.08
CA GLY A 35 -22.15 19.76 -32.86
C GLY A 35 -21.34 18.56 -32.39
N ARG A 36 -21.45 17.39 -33.04
CA ARG A 36 -20.63 16.22 -32.70
C ARG A 36 -19.20 16.36 -33.18
N LEU A 37 -18.29 15.68 -32.50
CA LEU A 37 -16.86 15.67 -32.84
C LEU A 37 -16.53 14.55 -33.85
N LYS A 38 -15.75 14.87 -34.88
CA LYS A 38 -15.18 13.86 -35.78
C LYS A 38 -14.23 12.93 -35.02
N PRO A 39 -14.15 11.64 -35.39
CA PRO A 39 -13.21 10.69 -34.80
C PRO A 39 -11.77 11.24 -34.78
N GLY A 40 -11.10 11.15 -33.64
CA GLY A 40 -9.73 11.62 -33.48
C GLY A 40 -9.15 11.33 -32.10
N LYS A 41 -8.09 12.05 -31.73
CA LYS A 41 -7.42 11.83 -30.43
C LYS A 41 -8.32 12.22 -29.25
N TYR A 42 -9.11 13.29 -29.40
CA TYR A 42 -9.97 13.81 -28.33
C TYR A 42 -11.23 12.95 -28.12
N THR A 43 -11.72 12.28 -29.16
CA THR A 43 -12.91 11.41 -29.03
C THR A 43 -12.69 10.25 -28.08
N LYS A 44 -11.46 9.71 -27.98
CA LYS A 44 -11.10 8.69 -26.97
C LYS A 44 -11.30 9.19 -25.53
N ALA A 45 -11.10 10.48 -25.28
CA ALA A 45 -11.33 11.07 -23.95
C ALA A 45 -12.84 11.20 -23.66
N LEU A 46 -13.66 11.44 -24.69
CA LEU A 46 -15.12 11.46 -24.59
C LEU A 46 -15.69 10.05 -24.36
N GLU A 47 -15.22 9.05 -25.11
CA GLU A 47 -15.57 7.64 -24.92
C GLU A 47 -15.26 7.17 -23.49
N LEU A 48 -14.11 7.59 -22.94
CA LEU A 48 -13.76 7.33 -21.54
C LEU A 48 -14.74 7.99 -20.57
N GLU A 49 -15.19 9.22 -20.84
CA GLU A 49 -16.14 9.91 -19.96
C GLU A 49 -17.52 9.23 -20.01
N GLU A 50 -17.94 8.75 -21.17
CA GLU A 50 -19.17 7.94 -21.33
C GLU A 50 -19.07 6.60 -20.59
N GLU A 51 -17.95 5.88 -20.74
CA GLU A 51 -17.72 4.63 -20.02
C GLU A 51 -17.64 4.86 -18.49
N TYR A 52 -17.05 5.98 -18.07
CA TYR A 52 -17.02 6.40 -16.67
C TYR A 52 -18.42 6.71 -16.14
N ARG A 53 -19.27 7.40 -16.90
CA ARG A 53 -20.67 7.67 -16.49
C ARG A 53 -21.44 6.36 -16.30
N ALA A 54 -21.32 5.43 -17.25
CA ALA A 54 -21.92 4.10 -17.12
C ALA A 54 -21.43 3.36 -15.86
N PHE A 55 -20.14 3.46 -15.54
CA PHE A 55 -19.59 2.94 -14.29
C PHE A 55 -20.12 3.66 -13.06
N ALA A 56 -20.21 4.99 -13.08
CA ALA A 56 -20.69 5.80 -11.94
C ALA A 56 -22.17 5.50 -11.62
N ASP A 57 -23.00 5.32 -12.64
CA ASP A 57 -24.40 4.92 -12.50
C ASP A 57 -24.52 3.49 -11.95
N PHE A 58 -23.68 2.57 -12.45
CA PHE A 58 -23.57 1.23 -11.89
C PHE A 58 -23.14 1.26 -10.41
N PHE A 59 -22.10 2.03 -10.09
CA PHE A 59 -21.54 2.15 -8.75
C PHE A 59 -22.59 2.69 -7.77
N SER A 60 -23.30 3.75 -8.16
CA SER A 60 -24.36 4.36 -7.34
C SER A 60 -25.47 3.37 -7.02
N ARG A 61 -25.85 2.50 -7.97
CA ARG A 61 -26.86 1.46 -7.75
C ARG A 61 -26.40 0.38 -6.77
N VAL A 62 -25.17 -0.11 -6.88
CA VAL A 62 -24.68 -1.22 -6.02
C VAL A 62 -24.17 -0.75 -4.65
N VAL A 63 -23.61 0.47 -4.59
CA VAL A 63 -23.05 1.05 -3.35
C VAL A 63 -24.08 1.90 -2.60
N GLY A 64 -24.98 2.59 -3.30
CA GLY A 64 -25.96 3.52 -2.72
C GLY A 64 -25.50 4.99 -2.70
N SER A 65 -24.32 5.29 -3.24
CA SER A 65 -23.77 6.66 -3.33
C SER A 65 -22.88 6.80 -4.57
N PRO A 66 -22.70 8.02 -5.12
CA PRO A 66 -21.77 8.21 -6.23
C PRO A 66 -20.30 7.93 -5.83
N PRO A 67 -19.42 7.62 -6.79
CA PRO A 67 -17.99 7.51 -6.53
C PRO A 67 -17.39 8.84 -6.04
N TRP A 68 -16.51 8.79 -5.04
CA TRP A 68 -15.76 9.98 -4.58
C TRP A 68 -14.74 10.46 -5.62
N SER A 69 -14.21 11.69 -5.51
CA SER A 69 -13.23 12.24 -6.48
C SER A 69 -12.04 11.30 -6.71
N LEU A 70 -11.51 10.71 -5.64
CA LEU A 70 -10.39 9.79 -5.77
C LEU A 70 -10.78 8.47 -6.46
N GLN A 71 -11.99 7.96 -6.19
CA GLN A 71 -12.54 6.77 -6.84
C GLN A 71 -12.85 7.04 -8.33
N ARG A 72 -13.27 8.27 -8.69
CA ARG A 72 -13.40 8.71 -10.09
C ARG A 72 -12.07 8.63 -10.82
N THR A 73 -10.99 9.11 -10.20
CA THR A 73 -9.63 9.01 -10.76
C THR A 73 -9.22 7.55 -10.93
N TRP A 74 -9.48 6.68 -9.97
CA TRP A 74 -9.18 5.25 -10.07
C TRP A 74 -10.00 4.55 -11.15
N ALA A 75 -11.29 4.87 -11.27
CA ALA A 75 -12.18 4.35 -12.30
C ALA A 75 -11.63 4.67 -13.68
N LYS A 76 -11.37 5.94 -13.96
CA LYS A 76 -10.82 6.37 -15.26
C LYS A 76 -9.50 5.69 -15.60
N ARG A 77 -8.60 5.49 -14.62
CA ARG A 77 -7.34 4.76 -14.85
C ARG A 77 -7.57 3.29 -15.19
N ALA A 78 -8.47 2.62 -14.48
CA ALA A 78 -8.79 1.22 -14.72
C ALA A 78 -9.48 1.02 -16.09
N LEU A 79 -10.41 1.91 -16.46
CA LEU A 79 -11.07 1.88 -17.77
C LEU A 79 -10.09 2.16 -18.92
N LEU A 80 -9.09 3.03 -18.70
CA LEU A 80 -7.98 3.25 -19.63
C LEU A 80 -6.99 2.07 -19.75
N GLY A 81 -7.20 0.98 -19.02
CA GLY A 81 -6.27 -0.16 -19.04
C GLY A 81 -4.94 0.11 -18.31
N ARG A 82 -4.86 1.15 -17.47
CA ARG A 82 -3.60 1.58 -16.84
C ARG A 82 -3.48 0.93 -15.46
N SER A 83 -2.40 0.19 -15.22
CA SER A 83 -2.07 -0.36 -13.90
C SER A 83 -1.47 0.71 -12.98
N PHE A 84 -1.79 0.68 -11.68
CA PHE A 84 -1.32 1.70 -10.73
C PHE A 84 -1.33 1.22 -9.27
N SER A 85 -0.52 1.88 -8.44
CA SER A 85 -0.60 1.77 -6.99
C SER A 85 -1.56 2.79 -6.41
N ILE A 86 -2.27 2.43 -5.33
CA ILE A 86 -3.22 3.33 -4.69
C ILE A 86 -2.62 3.99 -3.47
N VAL A 87 -2.48 5.30 -3.62
CA VAL A 87 -1.93 6.24 -2.65
C VAL A 87 -3.10 6.98 -2.04
N SER A 88 -3.61 6.47 -0.92
CA SER A 88 -4.73 7.08 -0.19
C SER A 88 -4.83 6.58 1.24
N PRO A 89 -5.35 7.36 2.19
CA PRO A 89 -5.67 6.91 3.55
C PRO A 89 -6.62 5.70 3.59
N THR A 90 -6.58 4.96 4.70
CA THR A 90 -7.58 3.93 5.01
C THR A 90 -8.96 4.56 5.19
N GLY A 91 -10.00 3.90 4.67
CA GLY A 91 -11.38 4.40 4.73
C GLY A 91 -11.79 5.31 3.56
N THR A 92 -10.94 5.45 2.54
CA THR A 92 -11.29 6.08 1.24
C THR A 92 -12.22 5.25 0.34
N GLY A 93 -12.86 4.22 0.91
CA GLY A 93 -13.70 3.28 0.17
C GLY A 93 -12.96 2.39 -0.83
N LYS A 94 -11.65 2.17 -0.66
CA LYS A 94 -10.82 1.37 -1.59
C LYS A 94 -11.44 0.00 -1.87
N THR A 95 -11.67 -0.80 -0.83
CA THR A 95 -12.26 -2.14 -0.93
C THR A 95 -13.63 -2.10 -1.61
N THR A 96 -14.47 -1.11 -1.28
CA THR A 96 -15.77 -0.89 -1.94
C THR A 96 -15.59 -0.70 -3.45
N PHE A 97 -14.68 0.19 -3.83
CA PHE A 97 -14.39 0.51 -5.23
C PHE A 97 -13.86 -0.70 -6.00
N PHE A 98 -12.95 -1.48 -5.43
CA PHE A 98 -12.42 -2.64 -6.13
C PHE A 98 -13.43 -3.76 -6.31
N ILE A 99 -14.30 -3.98 -5.33
CA ILE A 99 -15.40 -4.93 -5.45
C ILE A 99 -16.36 -4.46 -6.54
N ALA A 100 -16.77 -3.18 -6.51
CA ALA A 100 -17.66 -2.62 -7.52
C ALA A 100 -17.05 -2.71 -8.93
N MET A 101 -15.78 -2.35 -9.09
CA MET A 101 -15.07 -2.48 -10.37
C MET A 101 -14.97 -3.94 -10.82
N ALA A 102 -14.65 -4.88 -9.92
CA ALA A 102 -14.61 -6.30 -10.26
C ALA A 102 -15.96 -6.84 -10.75
N ILE A 103 -17.06 -6.41 -10.12
CA ILE A 103 -18.43 -6.77 -10.55
C ILE A 103 -18.74 -6.12 -11.91
N TYR A 104 -18.40 -4.84 -12.11
CA TYR A 104 -18.60 -4.14 -13.37
C TYR A 104 -17.84 -4.80 -14.54
N GLN A 105 -16.60 -5.24 -14.31
CA GLN A 105 -15.84 -5.97 -15.33
C GLN A 105 -16.43 -7.35 -15.59
N ALA A 106 -16.86 -8.05 -14.55
CA ALA A 106 -17.48 -9.37 -14.68
C ALA A 106 -18.83 -9.32 -15.42
N SER A 107 -19.62 -8.25 -15.28
CA SER A 107 -20.86 -8.05 -16.05
C SER A 107 -20.60 -7.81 -17.55
N LYS A 108 -19.38 -7.38 -17.91
CA LYS A 108 -18.88 -7.32 -19.29
C LYS A 108 -18.19 -8.62 -19.75
N GLY A 109 -18.32 -9.71 -18.99
CA GLY A 109 -17.70 -11.01 -19.31
C GLY A 109 -16.20 -11.09 -19.02
N LYS A 110 -15.61 -10.10 -18.34
CA LYS A 110 -14.17 -10.04 -18.04
C LYS A 110 -13.88 -10.63 -16.67
N LYS A 111 -12.88 -11.51 -16.57
CA LYS A 111 -12.48 -12.15 -15.30
C LYS A 111 -11.72 -11.19 -14.37
N SER A 112 -12.05 -11.25 -13.09
CA SER A 112 -11.47 -10.42 -12.02
C SER A 112 -10.85 -11.28 -10.92
N TYR A 113 -9.73 -10.83 -10.33
CA TYR A 113 -9.06 -11.50 -9.20
C TYR A 113 -8.76 -10.52 -8.08
N ILE A 114 -9.26 -10.80 -6.88
CA ILE A 114 -8.99 -10.04 -5.66
C ILE A 114 -8.12 -10.88 -4.73
N ILE A 115 -6.96 -10.33 -4.36
CA ILE A 115 -5.95 -10.96 -3.50
C ILE A 115 -5.82 -10.16 -2.22
N VAL A 116 -5.97 -10.83 -1.08
CA VAL A 116 -5.92 -10.21 0.25
C VAL A 116 -4.92 -10.87 1.20
N PRO A 117 -4.47 -10.19 2.26
CA PRO A 117 -3.46 -10.71 3.17
C PRO A 117 -3.93 -11.81 4.13
N THR A 118 -5.23 -11.87 4.44
CA THR A 118 -5.73 -12.78 5.50
C THR A 118 -7.01 -13.49 5.07
N SER A 119 -7.23 -14.69 5.63
CA SER A 119 -8.47 -15.46 5.43
C SER A 119 -9.70 -14.73 5.96
N LEU A 120 -9.59 -13.98 7.07
CA LEU A 120 -10.69 -13.15 7.59
C LEU A 120 -11.14 -12.13 6.55
N LEU A 121 -10.18 -11.41 5.96
CA LEU A 121 -10.49 -10.41 4.96
C LEU A 121 -11.02 -11.04 3.66
N ALA A 122 -10.53 -12.22 3.29
CA ALA A 122 -11.03 -12.95 2.12
C ALA A 122 -12.50 -13.35 2.30
N GLN A 123 -12.89 -13.84 3.48
CA GLN A 123 -14.28 -14.10 3.81
C GLN A 123 -15.12 -12.83 3.76
N HIS A 124 -14.66 -11.74 4.41
CA HIS A 124 -15.42 -10.50 4.43
C HIS A 124 -15.62 -9.93 3.01
N ILE A 125 -14.57 -9.89 2.18
CA ILE A 125 -14.70 -9.46 0.79
C ILE A 125 -15.61 -10.39 0.01
N HIS A 126 -15.57 -11.70 0.24
CA HIS A 126 -16.48 -12.66 -0.40
C HIS A 126 -17.95 -12.36 -0.08
N GLU A 127 -18.29 -12.24 1.21
CA GLU A 127 -19.65 -11.93 1.65
C GLU A 127 -20.15 -10.58 1.12
N ARG A 128 -19.27 -9.57 1.14
CA ARG A 128 -19.58 -8.24 0.62
C ARG A 128 -19.76 -8.23 -0.90
N THR A 129 -18.95 -9.00 -1.63
CA THR A 129 -19.08 -9.14 -3.08
C THR A 129 -20.39 -9.81 -3.45
N LEU A 130 -20.80 -10.87 -2.73
CA LEU A 130 -22.10 -11.52 -2.92
C LEU A 130 -23.25 -10.53 -2.68
N SER A 131 -23.21 -9.77 -1.59
CA SER A 131 -24.23 -8.77 -1.26
C SER A 131 -24.33 -7.65 -2.31
N MET A 132 -23.18 -7.11 -2.77
CA MET A 132 -23.15 -6.08 -3.82
C MET A 132 -23.60 -6.62 -5.18
N ALA A 133 -23.21 -7.85 -5.53
CA ALA A 133 -23.61 -8.49 -6.78
C ALA A 133 -25.12 -8.79 -6.81
N ALA A 134 -25.73 -9.14 -5.68
CA ALA A 134 -27.18 -9.37 -5.59
C ALA A 134 -28.00 -8.12 -5.98
N LYS A 135 -27.50 -6.92 -5.67
CA LYS A 135 -28.12 -5.64 -6.07
C LYS A 135 -28.06 -5.36 -7.58
N HIS A 136 -27.26 -6.12 -8.34
CA HIS A 136 -27.13 -5.96 -9.79
C HIS A 136 -28.26 -6.66 -10.59
N GLY A 137 -28.99 -7.61 -9.97
CA GLY A 137 -30.03 -8.41 -10.62
C GLY A 137 -29.52 -9.74 -11.20
N GLU A 138 -30.34 -10.41 -12.03
CA GLU A 138 -30.16 -11.81 -12.49
C GLU A 138 -28.89 -12.08 -13.33
N LYS A 139 -28.13 -11.05 -13.73
CA LYS A 139 -26.81 -11.17 -14.39
C LYS A 139 -25.64 -11.17 -13.39
N ALA A 140 -25.85 -11.68 -12.18
CA ALA A 140 -24.81 -11.72 -11.16
C ALA A 140 -23.63 -12.59 -11.62
N ALA A 141 -22.42 -12.04 -11.54
CA ALA A 141 -21.20 -12.77 -11.86
C ALA A 141 -21.05 -13.99 -10.95
N LYS A 142 -20.58 -15.12 -11.50
CA LYS A 142 -20.16 -16.28 -10.70
C LYS A 142 -18.97 -15.87 -9.83
N ILE A 143 -19.12 -15.94 -8.50
CA ILE A 143 -18.09 -15.58 -7.54
C ILE A 143 -17.52 -16.86 -6.92
N ALA A 144 -16.21 -17.03 -7.00
CA ALA A 144 -15.48 -18.09 -6.31
C ALA A 144 -14.56 -17.48 -5.26
N ALA A 145 -14.50 -18.09 -4.07
CA ALA A 145 -13.58 -17.68 -3.03
C ALA A 145 -12.91 -18.89 -2.39
N TYR A 146 -11.71 -18.70 -1.87
CA TYR A 146 -11.03 -19.70 -1.06
C TYR A 146 -10.30 -19.07 0.12
N TYR A 147 -10.64 -19.51 1.33
CA TYR A 147 -10.01 -19.10 2.58
C TYR A 147 -10.01 -20.25 3.60
N SER A 148 -9.12 -20.17 4.58
CA SER A 148 -9.05 -21.19 5.65
C SER A 148 -10.33 -21.18 6.48
N GLY A 149 -10.75 -22.34 7.00
CA GLY A 149 -11.94 -22.45 7.86
C GLY A 149 -13.25 -22.75 7.11
N MET A 150 -13.21 -22.88 5.78
CA MET A 150 -14.31 -23.45 5.00
C MET A 150 -14.57 -24.92 5.38
N LYS A 151 -15.82 -25.38 5.22
CA LYS A 151 -16.15 -26.80 5.35
C LYS A 151 -15.42 -27.59 4.26
N LYS A 152 -15.03 -28.84 4.55
CA LYS A 152 -14.23 -29.65 3.61
C LYS A 152 -14.91 -29.82 2.25
N SER A 153 -16.20 -30.13 2.24
CA SER A 153 -16.99 -30.28 1.00
C SER A 153 -17.06 -28.98 0.19
N GLU A 154 -17.35 -27.87 0.84
CA GLU A 154 -17.40 -26.53 0.22
C GLU A 154 -16.03 -26.12 -0.33
N ALA A 155 -14.96 -26.40 0.41
CA ALA A 155 -13.60 -26.11 -0.03
C ALA A 155 -13.21 -26.92 -1.27
N GLU A 156 -13.55 -28.21 -1.32
CA GLU A 156 -13.32 -29.08 -2.48
C GLU A 156 -14.12 -28.62 -3.70
N GLU A 157 -15.40 -28.28 -3.52
CA GLU A 157 -16.25 -27.72 -4.57
C GLU A 157 -15.69 -26.40 -5.14
N MET A 158 -15.29 -25.47 -4.25
CA MET A 158 -14.71 -24.20 -4.68
C MET A 158 -13.39 -24.40 -5.42
N LEU A 159 -12.55 -25.33 -5.00
CA LEU A 159 -11.30 -25.65 -5.70
C LEU A 159 -11.55 -26.22 -7.09
N GLN A 160 -12.59 -27.05 -7.24
CA GLN A 160 -12.97 -27.59 -8.53
C GLN A 160 -13.47 -26.47 -9.46
N LYS A 161 -14.38 -25.60 -8.98
CA LYS A 161 -14.80 -24.39 -9.71
C LYS A 161 -13.63 -23.50 -10.13
N ILE A 162 -12.64 -23.34 -9.25
CA ILE A 162 -11.41 -22.59 -9.56
C ILE A 162 -10.58 -23.29 -10.65
N ARG A 163 -10.44 -24.61 -10.57
CA ARG A 163 -9.71 -25.40 -11.56
C ARG A 163 -10.34 -25.31 -12.94
N ASP A 164 -11.66 -25.47 -13.01
CA ASP A 164 -12.43 -25.47 -14.26
C ASP A 164 -12.64 -24.05 -14.81
N GLY A 165 -12.37 -23.03 -13.99
CA GLY A 165 -12.47 -21.63 -14.39
C GLY A 165 -13.91 -21.12 -14.45
N GLU A 166 -14.82 -21.75 -13.71
CA GLU A 166 -16.25 -21.45 -13.65
C GLU A 166 -16.58 -20.24 -12.76
N PHE A 167 -15.85 -19.13 -12.95
CA PHE A 167 -16.04 -17.90 -12.19
C PHE A 167 -15.78 -16.67 -13.05
N GLY A 168 -16.49 -15.58 -12.75
CA GLY A 168 -16.17 -14.23 -13.22
C GLY A 168 -15.29 -13.47 -12.22
N ILE A 169 -15.41 -13.76 -10.93
CA ILE A 169 -14.63 -13.12 -9.86
C ILE A 169 -14.01 -14.20 -8.97
N LEU A 170 -12.70 -14.12 -8.74
CA LEU A 170 -11.96 -14.95 -7.79
C LEU A 170 -11.49 -14.12 -6.59
N ILE A 171 -11.66 -14.64 -5.37
CA ILE A 171 -11.21 -13.98 -4.13
C ILE A 171 -10.38 -14.96 -3.30
N THR A 172 -9.08 -14.68 -3.12
CA THR A 172 -8.22 -15.57 -2.31
C THR A 172 -7.17 -14.79 -1.52
N THR A 173 -6.40 -15.51 -0.71
CA THR A 173 -5.25 -14.93 0.01
C THR A 173 -3.97 -14.89 -0.84
N ASP A 174 -2.99 -14.06 -0.47
CA ASP A 174 -1.65 -14.08 -1.09
C ASP A 174 -0.96 -15.46 -0.95
N ARG A 175 -1.24 -16.17 0.15
CA ARG A 175 -0.77 -17.53 0.37
C ARG A 175 -1.33 -18.51 -0.65
N PHE A 176 -2.60 -18.38 -1.03
CA PHE A 176 -3.22 -19.23 -2.05
C PHE A 176 -2.53 -19.06 -3.40
N LEU A 177 -2.32 -17.80 -3.83
CA LEU A 177 -1.55 -17.50 -5.04
C LEU A 177 -0.17 -18.15 -4.99
N ASN A 178 0.48 -18.16 -3.82
CA ASN A 178 1.77 -18.77 -3.70
C ASN A 178 1.72 -20.31 -3.77
N THR A 179 0.90 -20.96 -2.95
CA THR A 179 0.94 -22.42 -2.77
C THR A 179 0.12 -23.21 -3.78
N ARG A 180 -0.83 -22.57 -4.49
CA ARG A 180 -1.78 -23.25 -5.40
C ARG A 180 -1.84 -22.60 -6.78
N PHE A 181 -0.74 -21.98 -7.21
CA PHE A 181 -0.66 -21.30 -8.50
C PHE A 181 -1.02 -22.18 -9.70
N GLU A 182 -0.71 -23.47 -9.64
CA GLU A 182 -1.03 -24.42 -10.72
C GLU A 182 -2.54 -24.46 -11.05
N LEU A 183 -3.43 -24.22 -10.07
CA LEU A 183 -4.87 -24.14 -10.33
C LEU A 183 -5.26 -22.91 -11.17
N LEU A 184 -4.41 -21.90 -11.21
CA LEU A 184 -4.60 -20.65 -11.94
C LEU A 184 -3.78 -20.59 -13.24
N ARG A 185 -2.85 -21.53 -13.45
CA ARG A 185 -2.00 -21.56 -14.63
C ARG A 185 -2.84 -21.67 -15.90
N GLY A 186 -2.48 -20.89 -16.92
CA GLY A 186 -3.22 -20.79 -18.18
C GLY A 186 -4.49 -19.92 -18.13
N LYS A 187 -4.90 -19.43 -16.95
CA LYS A 187 -6.02 -18.49 -16.83
C LYS A 187 -5.54 -17.05 -16.98
N LYS A 188 -6.33 -16.21 -17.63
CA LYS A 188 -6.09 -14.77 -17.78
C LYS A 188 -7.14 -13.96 -17.04
N PHE A 189 -6.70 -12.87 -16.41
CA PHE A 189 -7.55 -11.97 -15.64
C PHE A 189 -7.41 -10.54 -16.15
N PHE A 190 -8.52 -9.92 -16.52
CA PHE A 190 -8.54 -8.54 -16.98
C PHE A 190 -8.32 -7.57 -15.82
N TYR A 191 -8.89 -7.85 -14.66
CA TYR A 191 -8.79 -6.95 -13.50
C TYR A 191 -8.21 -7.70 -12.31
N ILE A 192 -7.04 -7.28 -11.84
CA ILE A 192 -6.37 -7.87 -10.69
C ILE A 192 -6.22 -6.80 -9.63
N PHE A 193 -6.71 -7.08 -8.43
CA PHE A 193 -6.56 -6.21 -7.28
C PHE A 193 -5.82 -6.93 -6.15
N VAL A 194 -4.78 -6.29 -5.61
CA VAL A 194 -4.00 -6.75 -4.47
C VAL A 194 -4.16 -5.73 -3.33
N ASP A 195 -4.80 -6.15 -2.24
CA ASP A 195 -5.16 -5.24 -1.13
C ASP A 195 -3.98 -4.77 -0.28
N ASP A 196 -2.92 -5.57 -0.26
CA ASP A 196 -1.79 -5.38 0.63
C ASP A 196 -0.48 -5.77 -0.05
N VAL A 197 0.20 -4.75 -0.58
CA VAL A 197 1.47 -4.92 -1.29
C VAL A 197 2.51 -5.56 -0.38
N ASP A 198 2.55 -5.20 0.91
CA ASP A 198 3.59 -5.70 1.82
C ASP A 198 3.46 -7.19 2.10
N SER A 199 2.24 -7.69 2.34
CA SER A 199 2.02 -9.14 2.47
C SER A 199 2.34 -9.86 1.17
N PHE A 200 1.87 -9.31 0.04
CA PHE A 200 2.10 -9.85 -1.29
C PHE A 200 3.59 -9.97 -1.64
N LEU A 201 4.39 -8.94 -1.31
CA LEU A 201 5.83 -8.88 -1.61
C LEU A 201 6.72 -9.72 -0.69
N LYS A 202 6.18 -10.34 0.37
CA LYS A 202 6.94 -11.33 1.17
C LYS A 202 7.46 -12.48 0.31
N SER A 203 6.71 -12.83 -0.74
CA SER A 203 7.09 -13.83 -1.73
C SER A 203 7.36 -13.15 -3.08
N PRO A 204 8.62 -12.84 -3.44
CA PRO A 204 8.94 -12.09 -4.66
C PRO A 204 8.44 -12.74 -5.95
N ARG A 205 8.29 -14.09 -5.95
CA ARG A 205 7.73 -14.85 -7.08
C ARG A 205 6.26 -14.56 -7.35
N ASN A 206 5.54 -13.93 -6.40
CA ASN A 206 4.16 -13.51 -6.64
C ASN A 206 4.05 -12.47 -7.76
N ILE A 207 5.11 -11.67 -7.97
CA ILE A 207 5.18 -10.72 -9.09
C ILE A 207 5.10 -11.46 -10.42
N ASP A 208 5.91 -12.51 -10.60
CA ASP A 208 5.93 -13.32 -11.82
C ASP A 208 4.57 -13.98 -12.05
N LYS A 209 3.98 -14.53 -10.99
CA LYS A 209 2.66 -15.15 -11.03
C LYS A 209 1.57 -14.19 -11.49
N ILE A 210 1.57 -12.95 -10.99
CA ILE A 210 0.61 -11.94 -11.45
C ILE A 210 0.84 -11.56 -12.90
N LEU A 211 2.09 -11.35 -13.33
CA LEU A 211 2.40 -11.04 -14.72
C LEU A 211 1.92 -12.17 -15.66
N LEU A 212 2.13 -13.44 -15.28
CA LEU A 212 1.58 -14.58 -16.02
C LEU A 212 0.05 -14.54 -16.12
N LEU A 213 -0.63 -14.23 -15.02
CA LEU A 213 -2.10 -14.09 -14.99
C LEU A 213 -2.61 -12.88 -15.77
N MET A 214 -1.78 -11.86 -16.00
CA MET A 214 -2.06 -10.72 -16.87
C MET A 214 -1.86 -11.04 -18.35
N GLY A 215 -1.20 -12.16 -18.67
CA GLY A 215 -0.98 -12.64 -20.03
C GLY A 215 0.47 -12.55 -20.54
N PHE A 216 1.43 -12.13 -19.71
CA PHE A 216 2.85 -12.16 -20.07
C PHE A 216 3.36 -13.61 -20.16
N GLU A 217 4.34 -13.87 -21.02
CA GLU A 217 5.00 -15.17 -21.09
C GLU A 217 6.15 -15.30 -20.08
N GLU A 218 6.44 -16.51 -19.61
CA GLU A 218 7.57 -16.75 -18.68
C GLU A 218 8.91 -16.25 -19.25
N LYS A 219 9.14 -16.49 -20.55
CA LYS A 219 10.36 -16.05 -21.25
C LYS A 219 10.47 -14.52 -21.30
N GLU A 220 9.36 -13.82 -21.48
CA GLU A 220 9.30 -12.36 -21.49
C GLU A 220 9.65 -11.79 -20.11
N ILE A 221 9.03 -12.32 -19.05
CA ILE A 221 9.29 -11.92 -17.67
C ILE A 221 10.77 -12.12 -17.31
N GLU A 222 11.35 -13.28 -17.65
CA GLU A 222 12.75 -13.59 -17.36
C GLU A 222 13.70 -12.64 -18.11
N ARG A 223 13.41 -12.36 -19.38
CA ARG A 223 14.18 -11.42 -20.20
C ARG A 223 14.17 -10.01 -19.60
N HIS A 224 13.01 -9.50 -19.21
CA HIS A 224 12.92 -8.19 -18.56
C HIS A 224 13.57 -8.17 -17.18
N LEU A 225 13.55 -9.28 -16.44
CA LEU A 225 14.25 -9.38 -15.17
C LEU A 225 15.77 -9.27 -15.35
N LYS A 226 16.34 -9.92 -16.37
CA LYS A 226 17.77 -9.81 -16.72
C LYS A 226 18.17 -8.36 -16.99
N LEU A 227 17.42 -7.67 -17.86
CA LEU A 227 17.64 -6.24 -18.18
C LEU A 227 17.59 -5.33 -16.95
N VAL A 228 16.62 -5.54 -16.07
CA VAL A 228 16.45 -4.76 -14.83
C VAL A 228 17.53 -5.06 -13.79
N SER A 229 18.18 -6.22 -13.92
CA SER A 229 19.21 -6.71 -13.00
C SER A 229 20.63 -6.36 -13.42
N ALA A 230 20.85 -6.08 -14.71
CA ALA A 230 22.09 -5.60 -15.30
C ALA A 230 22.47 -4.22 -14.73
N ARG A 231 23.77 -3.93 -14.63
CA ARG A 231 24.26 -2.62 -14.19
C ARG A 231 24.20 -1.67 -15.38
N SER A 232 23.86 -0.40 -15.11
CA SER A 232 23.83 0.66 -16.11
C SER A 232 25.20 0.76 -16.81
N GLY A 233 25.28 0.49 -18.11
CA GLY A 233 26.53 0.59 -18.89
C GLY A 233 26.74 -0.45 -20.01
N GLU A 234 25.90 -1.47 -20.14
CA GLU A 234 25.97 -2.43 -21.27
C GLU A 234 25.13 -1.92 -22.46
N SER A 235 25.72 -1.85 -23.66
CA SER A 235 25.09 -1.35 -24.89
C SER A 235 23.82 -2.12 -25.29
N GLU A 236 23.64 -3.35 -24.80
CA GLU A 236 22.42 -4.14 -24.96
C GLU A 236 21.19 -3.54 -24.27
N ALA A 237 21.36 -2.68 -23.26
CA ALA A 237 20.23 -2.05 -22.55
C ALA A 237 19.51 -1.00 -23.40
N GLU A 238 20.22 -0.31 -24.31
CA GLU A 238 19.68 0.77 -25.15
C GLU A 238 18.98 0.24 -26.40
N GLU A 239 19.54 -0.79 -27.06
CA GLU A 239 18.94 -1.43 -28.23
C GLU A 239 17.63 -2.15 -27.88
N TYR A 240 17.56 -2.75 -26.69
CA TYR A 240 16.37 -3.48 -26.21
C TYR A 240 15.37 -2.62 -25.42
N ALA A 241 15.72 -1.39 -25.03
CA ALA A 241 14.76 -0.41 -24.54
C ALA A 241 13.76 0.04 -25.61
N SER A 242 14.12 -0.13 -26.89
CA SER A 242 13.39 0.35 -28.07
C SER A 242 12.24 -0.54 -28.54
N LYS A 243 12.16 -1.81 -28.13
CA LYS A 243 11.02 -2.68 -28.49
C LYS A 243 9.80 -2.30 -27.68
N GLU A 244 8.70 -1.95 -28.36
CA GLU A 244 7.40 -1.74 -27.73
C GLU A 244 7.02 -2.97 -26.92
N ILE A 245 6.83 -2.78 -25.62
CA ILE A 245 6.30 -3.81 -24.73
C ILE A 245 4.81 -3.88 -25.03
N ALA A 246 4.32 -5.05 -25.44
CA ALA A 246 2.91 -5.28 -25.65
C ALA A 246 2.16 -4.94 -24.35
N ARG A 247 1.30 -3.94 -24.40
CA ARG A 247 0.49 -3.58 -23.23
C ARG A 247 -0.54 -4.69 -23.02
N PRO A 248 -0.57 -5.35 -21.86
CA PRO A 248 -1.61 -6.33 -21.59
C PRO A 248 -2.96 -5.62 -21.54
N ASP A 249 -4.02 -6.30 -22.00
CA ASP A 249 -5.40 -5.83 -21.79
C ASP A 249 -5.77 -5.83 -20.29
N SER A 250 -4.92 -6.41 -19.45
CA SER A 250 -5.09 -6.59 -18.02
C SER A 250 -4.62 -5.38 -17.21
N VAL A 251 -5.35 -5.08 -16.13
CA VAL A 251 -5.07 -3.98 -15.20
C VAL A 251 -4.76 -4.55 -13.83
N LEU A 252 -3.61 -4.14 -13.27
CA LEU A 252 -3.20 -4.44 -11.90
C LEU A 252 -3.33 -3.21 -11.02
N LEU A 253 -4.09 -3.35 -9.93
CA LEU A 253 -4.21 -2.36 -8.87
C LEU A 253 -3.60 -2.93 -7.60
N VAL A 254 -2.75 -2.15 -6.93
CA VAL A 254 -2.07 -2.59 -5.70
C VAL A 254 -2.27 -1.54 -4.62
N ALA A 255 -2.82 -1.95 -3.47
CA ALA A 255 -3.05 -1.09 -2.30
C ALA A 255 -2.05 -1.37 -1.18
N GLY A 256 -1.72 -0.33 -0.41
CA GLY A 256 -0.91 -0.44 0.81
C GLY A 256 0.56 -0.77 0.53
N ALA A 257 1.38 0.23 0.23
CA ALA A 257 2.81 0.07 0.02
C ALA A 257 3.60 0.78 1.12
N THR A 258 3.85 0.12 2.26
CA THR A 258 4.81 0.68 3.22
C THR A 258 6.24 0.47 2.70
N MET A 259 7.14 1.37 3.09
CA MET A 259 8.55 1.36 2.70
C MET A 259 9.34 0.12 3.15
N LYS A 260 8.73 -0.78 3.93
CA LYS A 260 9.34 -1.97 4.53
C LYS A 260 9.34 -3.19 3.60
N GLY A 261 8.59 -3.18 2.50
CA GLY A 261 8.65 -4.24 1.49
C GLY A 261 10.07 -4.46 0.97
N ARG A 262 10.53 -5.72 0.94
CA ARG A 262 11.87 -6.07 0.43
C ARG A 262 12.03 -5.50 -0.97
N ARG A 263 12.95 -4.55 -1.16
CA ARG A 263 13.34 -3.99 -2.47
C ARG A 263 14.04 -5.04 -3.32
N THR A 264 13.32 -6.07 -3.72
CA THR A 264 13.84 -7.07 -4.65
C THR A 264 13.93 -6.45 -6.03
N LYS A 265 14.89 -6.90 -6.83
CA LYS A 265 15.01 -6.48 -8.23
C LYS A 265 13.72 -6.72 -9.02
N ARG A 266 12.90 -7.71 -8.63
CA ARG A 266 11.61 -8.04 -9.26
C ARG A 266 10.56 -6.92 -9.15
N ILE A 267 10.58 -6.07 -8.12
CA ILE A 267 9.61 -4.95 -8.01
C ILE A 267 9.73 -3.98 -9.20
N ARG A 268 10.95 -3.82 -9.74
CA ARG A 268 11.20 -2.98 -10.90
C ARG A 268 10.55 -3.53 -12.19
N LEU A 269 10.10 -4.79 -12.21
CA LEU A 269 9.30 -5.33 -13.32
C LEU A 269 7.99 -4.57 -13.48
N PHE A 270 7.31 -4.17 -12.39
CA PHE A 270 6.10 -3.35 -12.50
C PHE A 270 6.38 -2.01 -13.18
N ARG A 271 7.50 -1.37 -12.86
CA ARG A 271 7.87 -0.11 -13.51
C ARG A 271 8.17 -0.30 -15.00
N ARG A 272 8.88 -1.38 -15.36
CA ARG A 272 9.28 -1.68 -16.74
C ARG A 272 8.10 -2.12 -17.61
N LEU A 273 7.26 -3.03 -17.11
CA LEU A 273 6.18 -3.68 -17.87
C LEU A 273 4.83 -2.97 -17.74
N LEU A 274 4.56 -2.36 -16.58
CA LEU A 274 3.24 -1.82 -16.23
C LEU A 274 3.27 -0.29 -15.97
N ASN A 275 4.42 0.36 -16.11
CA ASN A 275 4.61 1.81 -15.96
C ASN A 275 4.28 2.40 -14.57
N PHE A 276 4.30 1.60 -13.50
CA PHE A 276 4.13 2.10 -12.13
C PHE A 276 5.08 1.43 -11.14
N GLU A 277 5.40 2.12 -10.04
CA GLU A 277 6.19 1.58 -8.94
C GLU A 277 5.34 1.52 -7.66
N PRO A 278 5.21 0.34 -7.00
CA PRO A 278 4.56 0.27 -5.69
C PRO A 278 5.38 1.08 -4.69
N GLY A 279 4.76 2.13 -4.14
CA GLY A 279 5.40 2.99 -3.15
C GLY A 279 4.44 4.08 -2.69
N GLY A 280 4.76 4.68 -1.54
CA GLY A 280 3.94 5.70 -0.90
C GLY A 280 3.65 5.33 0.54
N SER A 281 4.40 5.90 1.49
CA SER A 281 3.98 5.86 2.89
C SER A 281 2.74 6.74 3.01
N ILE A 282 1.60 6.09 3.23
CA ILE A 282 0.38 6.78 3.61
C ILE A 282 0.47 6.98 5.11
N GLU A 283 0.41 8.23 5.57
CA GLU A 283 0.10 8.50 6.97
C GLU A 283 -1.31 7.99 7.25
N PHE A 284 -1.43 7.12 8.25
CA PHE A 284 -2.72 6.67 8.72
C PHE A 284 -3.42 7.88 9.34
N VAL A 285 -4.37 8.48 8.63
CA VAL A 285 -5.22 9.51 9.25
C VAL A 285 -6.13 8.81 10.26
N ARG A 286 -5.92 9.11 11.54
CA ARG A 286 -6.58 8.46 12.67
C ARG A 286 -7.08 9.54 13.62
N ASN A 287 -8.26 9.32 14.18
CA ASN A 287 -8.84 10.18 15.20
C ASN A 287 -9.06 9.34 16.46
N ILE A 288 -7.99 9.18 17.24
CA ILE A 288 -7.99 8.27 18.40
C ILE A 288 -7.61 9.02 19.66
N SER A 289 -8.40 8.87 20.71
CA SER A 289 -7.99 9.23 22.07
C SER A 289 -7.14 8.09 22.64
N ASN A 290 -5.84 8.34 22.80
CA ASN A 290 -4.88 7.40 23.37
C ASN A 290 -4.79 7.63 24.88
N MET A 291 -5.30 6.68 25.66
CA MET A 291 -5.29 6.71 27.11
C MET A 291 -4.36 5.63 27.66
N TYR A 292 -3.75 5.89 28.82
CA TYR A 292 -2.98 4.88 29.55
C TYR A 292 -3.36 4.86 31.03
N LEU A 293 -3.17 3.71 31.67
CA LEU A 293 -3.22 3.58 33.12
C LEU A 293 -2.14 2.62 33.60
N HIS A 294 -1.60 2.88 34.78
CA HIS A 294 -0.67 1.97 35.41
C HIS A 294 -1.40 0.74 35.97
N GLN A 295 -0.73 -0.41 35.91
CA GLN A 295 -1.26 -1.63 36.50
C GLN A 295 -1.36 -1.48 38.02
N SER A 296 -2.59 -1.38 38.56
CA SER A 296 -2.86 -1.25 40.00
C SER A 296 -3.46 -2.51 40.63
N LYS A 297 -3.94 -3.45 39.81
CA LYS A 297 -4.47 -4.76 40.23
C LYS A 297 -3.97 -5.85 39.27
N LYS A 298 -4.52 -7.07 39.36
CA LYS A 298 -4.24 -8.10 38.35
C LYS A 298 -4.73 -7.61 36.99
N MET A 299 -3.87 -7.77 35.97
CA MET A 299 -4.11 -7.30 34.60
C MET A 299 -5.53 -7.64 34.10
N TRP A 300 -5.94 -8.90 34.24
CA TRP A 300 -7.23 -9.37 33.73
C TRP A 300 -8.43 -8.76 34.47
N GLU A 301 -8.30 -8.49 35.77
CA GLU A 301 -9.36 -7.83 36.57
C GLU A 301 -9.55 -6.38 36.10
N GLN A 302 -8.46 -5.63 35.90
CA GLN A 302 -8.55 -4.27 35.36
C GLN A 302 -9.15 -4.23 33.96
N VAL A 303 -8.76 -5.19 33.10
CA VAL A 303 -9.36 -5.33 31.77
C VAL A 303 -10.87 -5.57 31.87
N ALA A 304 -11.31 -6.46 32.76
CA ALA A 304 -12.73 -6.73 32.97
C ALA A 304 -13.48 -5.50 33.51
N GLU A 305 -12.88 -4.72 34.42
CA GLU A 305 -13.46 -3.45 34.92
C GLU A 305 -13.68 -2.43 33.81
N LEU A 306 -12.68 -2.25 32.93
CA LEU A 306 -12.79 -1.35 31.77
C LEU A 306 -13.90 -1.79 30.82
N VAL A 307 -14.03 -3.08 30.53
CA VAL A 307 -15.09 -3.60 29.65
C VAL A 307 -16.47 -3.48 30.30
N LYS A 308 -16.60 -3.75 31.60
CA LYS A 308 -17.87 -3.54 32.33
C LYS A 308 -18.28 -2.07 32.35
N THR A 309 -17.32 -1.16 32.40
CA THR A 309 -17.56 0.29 32.43
C THR A 309 -18.01 0.83 31.08
N HIS A 310 -17.33 0.43 30.00
CA HIS A 310 -17.52 1.02 28.68
C HIS A 310 -18.40 0.19 27.73
N GLY A 311 -18.69 -1.09 28.04
CA GLY A 311 -19.55 -1.99 27.28
C GLY A 311 -18.86 -2.72 26.12
N GLY A 312 -19.61 -3.43 25.27
CA GLY A 312 -19.07 -4.27 24.19
C GLY A 312 -18.50 -3.53 22.96
N GLY A 313 -18.13 -4.26 21.91
CA GLY A 313 -17.46 -3.66 20.74
C GLY A 313 -15.99 -3.36 20.99
N CYS A 314 -15.35 -4.16 21.86
CA CYS A 314 -13.97 -4.03 22.27
C CYS A 314 -13.06 -5.02 21.53
N LEU A 315 -11.89 -4.57 21.11
CA LEU A 315 -10.79 -5.46 20.76
C LEU A 315 -9.75 -5.43 21.88
N ILE A 316 -9.32 -6.58 22.35
CA ILE A 316 -8.30 -6.69 23.39
C ILE A 316 -7.06 -7.34 22.81
N PHE A 317 -5.90 -6.72 23.05
CA PHE A 317 -4.64 -7.25 22.59
C PHE A 317 -3.68 -7.51 23.75
N VAL A 318 -3.14 -8.72 23.80
CA VAL A 318 -2.01 -9.06 24.67
C VAL A 318 -0.68 -8.82 23.93
N PRO A 319 0.42 -8.53 24.64
CA PRO A 319 1.75 -8.38 24.04
C PRO A 319 2.18 -9.62 23.23
N GLN A 320 3.03 -9.44 22.22
CA GLN A 320 3.53 -10.58 21.42
C GLN A 320 4.26 -11.63 22.28
N THR A 321 4.95 -11.17 23.32
CA THR A 321 5.67 -12.01 24.28
C THR A 321 4.74 -12.91 25.09
N ALA A 322 3.48 -12.52 25.30
CA ALA A 322 2.49 -13.32 26.02
C ALA A 322 1.85 -14.40 25.13
N GLY A 323 1.85 -14.19 23.81
CA GLY A 323 1.40 -15.17 22.82
C GLY A 323 -0.11 -15.43 22.81
N VAL A 324 -0.51 -16.39 21.97
CA VAL A 324 -1.93 -16.73 21.76
C VAL A 324 -2.54 -17.40 22.98
N GLU A 325 -1.78 -18.18 23.76
CA GLU A 325 -2.31 -18.87 24.94
C GLU A 325 -2.80 -17.89 26.01
N SER A 326 -2.04 -16.82 26.26
CA SER A 326 -2.47 -15.75 27.18
C SER A 326 -3.75 -15.06 26.71
N ALA A 327 -3.95 -14.89 25.40
CA ALA A 327 -5.21 -14.37 24.86
C ALA A 327 -6.40 -15.31 25.15
N LYS A 328 -6.19 -16.64 25.14
CA LYS A 328 -7.23 -17.63 25.50
C LYS A 328 -7.55 -17.59 26.97
N GLU A 329 -6.53 -17.54 27.83
CA GLU A 329 -6.70 -17.46 29.27
C GLU A 329 -7.48 -16.20 29.65
N LEU A 330 -7.13 -15.06 29.05
CA LEU A 330 -7.87 -13.81 29.23
C LEU A 330 -9.32 -13.93 28.76
N ALA A 331 -9.58 -14.52 27.59
CA ALA A 331 -10.95 -14.73 27.13
C ALA A 331 -11.75 -15.65 28.07
N LYS A 332 -11.15 -16.74 28.57
CA LYS A 332 -11.78 -17.62 29.57
C LYS A 332 -12.11 -16.86 30.86
N PHE A 333 -11.18 -16.02 31.33
CA PHE A 333 -11.39 -15.17 32.49
C PHE A 333 -12.52 -14.16 32.27
N LEU A 334 -12.59 -13.50 31.11
CA LEU A 334 -13.66 -12.56 30.80
C LEU A 334 -15.04 -13.25 30.76
N ASN A 335 -15.11 -14.45 30.18
CA ASN A 335 -16.33 -15.24 30.17
C ASN A 335 -16.78 -15.63 31.60
N SER A 336 -15.86 -15.98 32.50
CA SER A 336 -16.21 -16.25 33.91
C SER A 336 -16.72 -15.00 34.65
N GLN A 337 -16.37 -13.81 34.16
CA GLN A 337 -16.86 -12.51 34.61
C GLN A 337 -18.17 -12.06 33.91
N ARG A 338 -18.83 -12.95 33.17
CA ARG A 338 -20.04 -12.69 32.37
C ARG A 338 -19.84 -11.67 31.25
N ILE A 339 -18.63 -11.54 30.73
CA ILE A 339 -18.31 -10.74 29.55
C ILE A 339 -18.13 -11.71 28.38
N SER A 340 -18.95 -11.60 27.34
CA SER A 340 -18.90 -12.55 26.21
C SER A 340 -17.65 -12.29 25.36
N ALA A 341 -16.62 -13.12 25.54
CA ALA A 341 -15.30 -12.92 24.93
C ALA A 341 -14.88 -14.12 24.07
N TYR A 342 -14.27 -13.84 22.91
CA TYR A 342 -13.71 -14.87 22.04
C TYR A 342 -12.23 -14.59 21.75
N ALA A 343 -11.35 -15.56 22.03
CA ALA A 343 -9.95 -15.49 21.66
C ALA A 343 -9.73 -15.97 20.22
N TYR A 344 -9.09 -15.15 19.40
CA TYR A 344 -8.76 -15.53 18.04
C TYR A 344 -7.52 -16.43 18.00
N GLU A 345 -7.74 -17.72 17.84
CA GLU A 345 -6.68 -18.71 17.65
C GLU A 345 -6.53 -19.10 16.17
N LYS A 346 -7.67 -19.41 15.57
CA LYS A 346 -7.81 -19.89 14.20
C LYS A 346 -9.00 -19.22 13.55
N MET A 347 -9.01 -19.26 12.23
CA MET A 347 -10.11 -18.74 11.43
C MET A 347 -11.40 -19.51 11.75
N ASP A 348 -12.39 -18.81 12.30
CA ASP A 348 -13.76 -19.27 12.47
C ASP A 348 -14.67 -18.34 11.65
N THR A 349 -15.43 -18.95 10.73
CA THR A 349 -16.29 -18.23 9.80
C THR A 349 -17.50 -17.58 10.45
N LYS A 350 -17.91 -18.03 11.65
CA LYS A 350 -19.06 -17.48 12.38
C LYS A 350 -18.68 -16.37 13.36
N MET A 351 -17.44 -16.34 13.81
CA MET A 351 -16.97 -15.43 14.87
C MET A 351 -17.28 -13.96 14.55
N LEU A 352 -16.96 -13.50 13.34
CA LEU A 352 -17.16 -12.09 12.97
C LEU A 352 -18.63 -11.69 13.00
N LYS A 353 -19.52 -12.54 12.47
CA LYS A 353 -20.97 -12.30 12.47
C LYS A 353 -21.51 -12.23 13.90
N ARG A 354 -21.06 -13.14 14.76
CA ARG A 354 -21.45 -13.15 16.19
C ARG A 354 -20.98 -11.89 16.92
N PHE A 355 -19.77 -11.40 16.60
CA PHE A 355 -19.28 -10.13 17.14
C PHE A 355 -20.03 -8.92 16.60
N GLU A 356 -20.36 -8.91 15.31
CA GLU A 356 -21.14 -7.85 14.67
C GLU A 356 -22.56 -7.76 15.25
N LEU A 357 -23.23 -8.91 15.44
CA LEU A 357 -24.56 -9.02 16.07
C LEU A 357 -24.54 -8.69 17.57
N GLY A 358 -23.36 -8.62 18.18
CA GLY A 358 -23.18 -8.34 19.60
C GLY A 358 -23.36 -9.55 20.53
N GLU A 359 -23.39 -10.77 19.98
CA GLU A 359 -23.29 -11.99 20.81
C GLU A 359 -21.93 -12.08 21.50
N TYR A 360 -20.88 -11.54 20.86
CA TYR A 360 -19.60 -11.29 21.49
C TYR A 360 -19.44 -9.79 21.79
N ASP A 361 -19.11 -9.49 23.04
CA ASP A 361 -18.73 -8.15 23.48
C ASP A 361 -17.29 -7.82 23.11
N VAL A 362 -16.45 -8.86 23.13
CA VAL A 362 -15.00 -8.72 23.06
C VAL A 362 -14.37 -9.76 22.14
N LEU A 363 -13.43 -9.32 21.29
CA LEU A 363 -12.48 -10.20 20.62
C LEU A 363 -11.08 -10.01 21.20
N VAL A 364 -10.40 -11.11 21.53
CA VAL A 364 -9.06 -11.10 22.14
C VAL A 364 -8.03 -11.65 21.16
N GLY A 365 -6.91 -10.95 21.00
CA GLY A 365 -5.81 -11.36 20.13
C GLY A 365 -4.45 -10.90 20.61
N VAL A 366 -3.45 -11.04 19.75
CA VAL A 366 -2.07 -10.59 20.01
C VAL A 366 -1.81 -9.27 19.29
N ALA A 367 -1.17 -8.30 19.97
CA ALA A 367 -0.75 -7.02 19.41
C ALA A 367 0.42 -7.23 18.43
N SER A 368 0.10 -7.62 17.19
CA SER A 368 1.10 -7.86 16.17
C SER A 368 0.59 -7.46 14.80
N THR A 369 1.49 -6.95 13.94
CA THR A 369 1.18 -6.68 12.53
C THR A 369 0.78 -7.92 11.72
N ARG A 370 1.07 -9.12 12.27
CA ARG A 370 0.68 -10.43 11.73
C ARG A 370 -0.68 -10.90 12.24
N SER A 371 -1.19 -10.30 13.31
CA SER A 371 -2.46 -10.69 13.92
C SER A 371 -3.61 -10.39 12.97
N PRO A 372 -4.44 -11.38 12.60
CA PRO A 372 -5.59 -11.14 11.74
C PRO A 372 -6.62 -10.20 12.37
N LEU A 373 -6.71 -10.09 13.70
CA LEU A 373 -7.57 -9.09 14.34
C LEU A 373 -7.03 -7.66 14.15
N ALA A 374 -5.71 -7.48 14.13
CA ALA A 374 -5.08 -6.17 13.91
C ALA A 374 -5.06 -5.77 12.41
N ARG A 375 -5.09 -6.73 11.46
CA ARG A 375 -5.00 -6.46 10.01
C ARG A 375 -6.30 -6.67 9.23
N GLY A 376 -7.16 -7.58 9.67
CA GLY A 376 -8.20 -8.22 8.86
C GLY A 376 -9.63 -8.01 9.32
N ILE A 377 -9.88 -7.16 10.33
CA ILE A 377 -11.24 -6.76 10.71
C ILE A 377 -11.56 -5.36 10.19
N ASP A 378 -12.73 -5.25 9.58
CA ASP A 378 -13.32 -4.01 9.06
C ASP A 378 -14.78 -3.91 9.51
N LEU A 379 -14.99 -3.72 10.81
CA LEU A 379 -16.33 -3.55 11.43
C LEU A 379 -16.40 -2.19 12.14
N PRO A 380 -16.29 -1.07 11.39
CA PRO A 380 -16.19 0.26 11.98
C PRO A 380 -17.42 0.65 12.79
N GLU A 381 -18.59 0.05 12.55
CA GLU A 381 -19.85 0.31 13.27
C GLU A 381 -20.02 -0.47 14.59
N ARG A 382 -19.17 -1.49 14.82
CA ARG A 382 -19.17 -2.30 16.04
C ARG A 382 -17.95 -2.01 16.90
N ILE A 383 -16.76 -1.86 16.29
CA ILE A 383 -15.52 -1.64 17.03
C ILE A 383 -15.47 -0.20 17.51
N ARG A 384 -15.55 -0.01 18.82
CA ARG A 384 -15.53 1.31 19.47
C ARG A 384 -14.16 1.65 20.03
N TYR A 385 -13.52 0.67 20.67
CA TYR A 385 -12.29 0.89 21.40
C TYR A 385 -11.42 -0.34 21.45
N VAL A 386 -10.14 -0.10 21.77
CA VAL A 386 -9.12 -1.12 21.90
C VAL A 386 -8.53 -1.06 23.31
N ILE A 387 -8.36 -2.22 23.96
CA ILE A 387 -7.58 -2.34 25.20
C ILE A 387 -6.29 -3.11 24.90
N PHE A 388 -5.15 -2.56 25.33
CA PHE A 388 -3.89 -3.30 25.40
C PHE A 388 -3.69 -3.81 26.83
N ALA A 389 -3.81 -5.12 26.99
CA ALA A 389 -3.59 -5.83 28.25
C ALA A 389 -2.08 -6.05 28.47
N GLY A 390 -1.36 -4.95 28.66
CA GLY A 390 0.09 -4.88 28.66
C GLY A 390 0.62 -4.15 27.43
N VAL A 391 1.79 -3.53 27.57
CA VAL A 391 2.45 -2.71 26.55
C VAL A 391 2.85 -3.58 25.34
N PRO A 392 2.43 -3.24 24.09
CA PRO A 392 2.88 -3.92 22.89
C PRO A 392 4.41 -3.95 22.76
N ARG A 393 4.98 -5.13 22.89
CA ARG A 393 6.43 -5.34 22.84
C ARG A 393 6.77 -6.65 22.16
N ARG A 394 7.97 -6.69 21.61
CA ARG A 394 8.59 -7.89 21.05
C ARG A 394 9.89 -8.18 21.78
N GLU A 395 10.25 -9.44 21.85
CA GLU A 395 11.51 -9.88 22.41
C GLU A 395 12.42 -10.38 21.28
N LEU A 396 13.62 -9.84 21.23
CA LEU A 396 14.68 -10.26 20.33
C LEU A 396 15.70 -11.06 21.14
N ASN A 397 15.65 -12.38 21.00
CA ASN A 397 16.59 -13.30 21.62
C ASN A 397 17.66 -13.69 20.58
N VAL A 398 18.91 -13.33 20.84
CA VAL A 398 20.05 -13.65 19.99
C VAL A 398 21.06 -14.44 20.81
N SER A 399 21.25 -15.70 20.45
CA SER A 399 22.26 -16.54 21.09
C SER A 399 23.67 -16.11 20.69
N TRP A 400 24.65 -16.32 21.57
CA TRP A 400 26.08 -16.19 21.22
C TRP A 400 26.53 -17.13 20.08
N ARG A 401 25.71 -18.11 19.72
CA ARG A 401 25.91 -19.03 18.58
C ARG A 401 25.12 -18.63 17.33
N GLU A 402 24.50 -17.45 17.30
CA GLU A 402 23.70 -16.99 16.17
C GLU A 402 24.57 -16.78 14.92
N HIS A 403 24.28 -17.49 13.84
CA HIS A 403 25.07 -17.41 12.60
C HIS A 403 24.31 -16.71 11.46
N ARG A 404 23.07 -16.25 11.70
CA ARG A 404 22.28 -15.55 10.67
C ARG A 404 22.66 -14.07 10.61
N PRO A 405 23.20 -13.57 9.48
CA PRO A 405 23.61 -12.16 9.36
C PRO A 405 22.46 -11.17 9.60
N SER A 406 21.24 -11.55 9.21
CA SER A 406 20.04 -10.70 9.40
C SER A 406 19.67 -10.49 10.88
N MET A 407 19.86 -11.50 11.73
CA MET A 407 19.59 -11.40 13.17
C MET A 407 20.66 -10.55 13.87
N LEU A 408 21.93 -10.80 13.56
CA LEU A 408 23.05 -10.01 14.08
C LEU A 408 22.96 -8.54 13.64
N LEU A 409 22.63 -8.28 12.37
CA LEU A 409 22.43 -6.92 11.87
C LEU A 409 21.26 -6.23 12.58
N SER A 410 20.17 -6.95 12.85
CA SER A 410 19.03 -6.41 13.59
C SER A 410 19.43 -6.06 15.02
N LEU A 411 20.17 -6.93 15.70
CA LEU A 411 20.69 -6.70 17.05
C LEU A 411 21.60 -5.47 17.09
N ILE A 412 22.62 -5.44 16.24
CA ILE A 412 23.58 -4.34 16.13
C ILE A 412 22.88 -3.01 15.82
N ARG A 413 21.85 -3.01 14.96
CA ARG A 413 21.08 -1.79 14.67
C ARG A 413 20.31 -1.27 15.88
N ASN A 414 19.72 -2.15 16.68
CA ASN A 414 19.03 -1.74 17.91
C ASN A 414 20.01 -1.26 18.99
N LEU A 415 21.25 -1.75 18.96
CA LEU A 415 22.34 -1.36 19.86
C LEU A 415 23.27 -0.29 19.26
N TYR A 416 22.89 0.34 18.14
CA TYR A 416 23.80 1.17 17.34
C TYR A 416 24.40 2.32 18.14
N SER A 417 23.58 3.05 18.90
CA SER A 417 24.02 4.18 19.73
C SER A 417 25.16 3.79 20.68
N ILE A 418 25.10 2.58 21.22
CA ILE A 418 26.04 2.05 22.22
C ILE A 418 27.34 1.61 21.55
N LEU A 419 27.20 0.78 20.50
CA LEU A 419 28.34 0.22 19.79
C LEU A 419 29.16 1.32 19.11
N ARG A 420 28.50 2.42 18.73
CA ARG A 420 29.10 3.59 18.10
C ARG A 420 30.08 4.30 19.03
N GLU A 421 29.73 4.48 20.31
CA GLU A 421 30.59 5.18 21.29
C GLU A 421 31.93 4.47 21.50
N LYS A 422 31.95 3.14 21.41
CA LYS A 422 33.16 2.34 21.60
C LYS A 422 34.00 2.18 20.33
N ASN A 423 33.37 1.86 19.21
CA ASN A 423 34.08 1.56 17.98
C ASN A 423 33.22 1.79 16.73
N GLU A 424 32.99 3.06 16.40
CA GLU A 424 32.20 3.46 15.23
C GLU A 424 32.73 2.89 13.91
N SER A 425 34.06 2.87 13.73
CA SER A 425 34.68 2.37 12.50
C SER A 425 34.40 0.88 12.28
N GLU A 426 34.64 0.04 13.29
CA GLU A 426 34.36 -1.40 13.22
C GLU A 426 32.85 -1.66 13.06
N LEU A 427 32.02 -0.92 13.79
CA LEU A 427 30.56 -1.01 13.70
C LEU A 427 30.05 -0.77 12.28
N VAL A 428 30.49 0.33 11.63
CA VAL A 428 30.08 0.66 10.26
C VAL A 428 30.56 -0.40 9.27
N GLN A 429 31.78 -0.91 9.43
CA GLN A 429 32.31 -1.99 8.60
C GLN A 429 31.49 -3.28 8.75
N VAL A 430 31.27 -3.74 9.99
CA VAL A 430 30.50 -4.96 10.28
C VAL A 430 29.06 -4.83 9.78
N MET A 431 28.40 -3.70 10.02
CA MET A 431 27.06 -3.43 9.47
C MET A 431 27.04 -3.48 7.95
N GLY A 432 28.06 -2.91 7.29
CA GLY A 432 28.24 -2.96 5.84
C GLY A 432 28.43 -4.38 5.31
N MET A 433 29.23 -5.20 6.00
CA MET A 433 29.44 -6.62 5.66
C MET A 433 28.14 -7.41 5.80
N LEU A 434 27.50 -7.35 6.98
CA LEU A 434 26.25 -8.05 7.25
C LEU A 434 25.14 -7.65 6.27
N LYS A 435 25.05 -6.36 5.91
CA LYS A 435 24.07 -5.86 4.93
C LYS A 435 24.28 -6.45 3.53
N LYS A 436 25.53 -6.68 3.12
CA LYS A 436 25.87 -7.35 1.85
C LYS A 436 25.50 -8.84 1.88
N CYS A 437 25.50 -9.47 3.05
CA CYS A 437 25.12 -10.87 3.21
C CYS A 437 23.61 -11.12 3.15
N VAL A 438 22.74 -10.10 3.30
CA VAL A 438 21.28 -10.29 3.41
C VAL A 438 20.56 -10.06 2.06
N PRO A 439 19.76 -11.02 1.56
CA PRO A 439 19.45 -12.33 2.14
C PRO A 439 20.57 -13.36 1.93
N THR A 440 20.71 -14.29 2.87
CA THR A 440 21.65 -15.44 2.80
C THR A 440 20.86 -16.72 2.62
N ASP A 441 21.29 -17.60 1.71
CA ASP A 441 20.64 -18.88 1.44
C ASP A 441 20.94 -19.92 2.54
N ARG A 442 20.08 -20.94 2.65
CA ARG A 442 20.14 -21.95 3.71
C ARG A 442 21.42 -22.79 3.66
N GLU A 443 21.85 -23.20 2.48
CA GLU A 443 23.10 -23.96 2.26
C GLU A 443 24.32 -23.17 2.75
N VAL A 444 24.36 -21.87 2.47
CA VAL A 444 25.44 -20.97 2.94
C VAL A 444 25.42 -20.84 4.47
N LEU A 445 24.24 -20.74 5.07
CA LEU A 445 24.10 -20.68 6.53
C LEU A 445 24.54 -21.97 7.22
N GLU A 446 24.24 -23.14 6.64
CA GLU A 446 24.69 -24.45 7.13
C GLU A 446 26.23 -24.56 7.04
N SER A 447 26.82 -24.17 5.90
CA SER A 447 28.29 -24.13 5.74
C SER A 447 28.97 -23.18 6.74
N VAL A 448 28.39 -22.00 6.99
CA VAL A 448 28.91 -21.04 7.99
C VAL A 448 28.80 -21.61 9.41
N ARG A 449 27.70 -22.31 9.73
CA ARG A 449 27.52 -22.95 11.03
C ARG A 449 28.58 -24.03 11.27
N GLU A 450 28.78 -24.93 10.30
CA GLU A 450 29.84 -25.96 10.36
C GLU A 450 31.22 -25.32 10.51
N GLY A 451 31.48 -24.23 9.79
CA GLY A 451 32.73 -23.48 9.92
C GLY A 451 32.93 -22.88 11.31
N LEU A 452 31.87 -22.38 11.95
CA LEU A 452 31.92 -21.85 13.32
C LEU A 452 32.12 -22.95 14.36
N GLU A 453 31.51 -24.12 14.17
CA GLU A 453 31.67 -25.28 15.06
C GLU A 453 33.07 -25.92 14.92
N SER A 454 33.60 -26.00 13.70
CA SER A 454 34.91 -26.60 13.40
C SER A 454 36.08 -25.61 13.42
N SER A 455 35.81 -24.32 13.63
CA SER A 455 36.79 -23.22 13.53
C SER A 455 37.54 -23.16 12.19
N LYS A 456 36.92 -23.67 11.11
CA LYS A 456 37.46 -23.65 9.74
C LYS A 456 36.62 -22.72 8.87
N GLN A 457 37.27 -21.75 8.25
CA GLN A 457 36.59 -20.83 7.35
C GLN A 457 36.19 -21.54 6.05
N PRO A 458 34.92 -21.48 5.64
CA PRO A 458 34.47 -21.99 4.35
C PRO A 458 35.08 -21.20 3.19
N GLU A 459 35.16 -21.79 2.00
CA GLU A 459 35.61 -21.09 0.80
C GLU A 459 34.51 -20.22 0.16
N GLY A 460 34.92 -19.32 -0.73
CA GLY A 460 34.01 -18.49 -1.53
C GLY A 460 33.13 -17.53 -0.72
N PHE A 461 31.87 -17.38 -1.14
CA PHE A 461 30.93 -16.46 -0.49
C PHE A 461 30.58 -16.87 0.94
N ALA A 462 30.53 -18.18 1.23
CA ALA A 462 30.32 -18.68 2.59
C ALA A 462 31.45 -18.23 3.53
N GLY A 463 32.69 -18.17 3.05
CA GLY A 463 33.82 -17.58 3.78
C GLY A 463 33.62 -16.10 4.13
N TYR A 464 33.09 -15.30 3.20
CA TYR A 464 32.78 -13.89 3.47
C TYR A 464 31.69 -13.73 4.55
N VAL A 465 30.63 -14.56 4.47
CA VAL A 465 29.56 -14.57 5.47
C VAL A 465 30.11 -14.99 6.84
N TYR A 466 30.94 -16.03 6.88
CA TYR A 466 31.63 -16.48 8.09
C TYR A 466 32.43 -15.34 8.74
N SER A 467 33.27 -14.63 7.97
CA SER A 467 34.04 -13.49 8.49
C SER A 467 33.13 -12.37 9.03
N ALA A 468 32.02 -12.07 8.35
CA ALA A 468 31.07 -11.06 8.79
C ALA A 468 30.41 -11.43 10.14
N VAL A 469 30.00 -12.70 10.28
CA VAL A 469 29.40 -13.23 11.51
C VAL A 469 30.40 -13.23 12.66
N THR A 470 31.63 -13.70 12.42
CA THR A 470 32.68 -13.75 13.44
C THR A 470 33.06 -12.36 13.95
N ARG A 471 33.23 -11.38 13.05
CA ARG A 471 33.48 -9.98 13.47
C ARG A 471 32.30 -9.38 14.23
N ALA A 472 31.07 -9.70 13.84
CA ALA A 472 29.88 -9.28 14.59
C ALA A 472 29.86 -9.86 16.01
N HIS A 473 30.17 -11.15 16.18
CA HIS A 473 30.31 -11.75 17.51
C HIS A 473 31.41 -11.10 18.33
N GLN A 474 32.56 -10.81 17.72
CA GLN A 474 33.67 -10.17 18.40
C GLN A 474 33.29 -8.76 18.85
N LEU A 475 32.70 -7.95 17.96
CA LEU A 475 32.19 -6.61 18.29
C LEU A 475 31.20 -6.66 19.46
N LEU A 476 30.22 -7.56 19.40
CA LEU A 476 29.23 -7.71 20.47
C LEU A 476 29.89 -8.11 21.79
N LYS A 477 30.80 -9.10 21.80
CA LYS A 477 31.51 -9.53 23.02
C LYS A 477 32.42 -8.45 23.61
N THR A 478 33.12 -7.68 22.77
CA THR A 478 34.03 -6.62 23.22
C THR A 478 33.28 -5.40 23.74
N CYS A 479 32.14 -5.07 23.13
CA CYS A 479 31.39 -3.86 23.49
C CYS A 479 30.36 -4.08 24.61
N ILE A 480 29.85 -5.29 24.82
CA ILE A 480 28.77 -5.57 25.78
C ILE A 480 29.37 -6.03 27.12
N GLY A 481 29.45 -5.12 28.10
CA GLY A 481 29.79 -5.40 29.51
C GLY A 481 28.63 -5.05 30.47
N GLU A 482 28.64 -5.59 31.70
CA GLU A 482 27.53 -5.44 32.67
C GLU A 482 27.19 -3.97 33.03
N GLU A 483 28.19 -3.10 33.19
CA GLU A 483 27.97 -1.73 33.69
C GLU A 483 27.42 -0.79 32.61
N GLU A 484 27.85 -0.95 31.36
CA GLU A 484 27.30 -0.20 30.23
C GLU A 484 25.90 -0.67 29.86
N LEU A 485 25.63 -1.98 29.93
CA LEU A 485 24.28 -2.51 29.74
C LEU A 485 23.25 -1.87 30.68
N ARG A 486 23.64 -1.58 31.93
CA ARG A 486 22.79 -0.87 32.90
C ARG A 486 22.51 0.57 32.45
N ARG A 487 23.54 1.33 32.07
CA ARG A 487 23.39 2.69 31.51
C ARG A 487 22.53 2.73 30.24
N VAL A 488 22.70 1.74 29.38
CA VAL A 488 21.94 1.60 28.14
C VAL A 488 20.47 1.31 28.38
N ALA A 489 20.18 0.40 29.32
CA ALA A 489 18.80 0.11 29.70
C ALA A 489 18.11 1.35 30.28
N GLU A 490 18.83 2.30 30.85
CA GLU A 490 18.29 3.58 31.33
C GLU A 490 17.99 4.56 30.19
N ASN A 491 18.81 4.59 29.14
CA ASN A 491 18.75 5.60 28.08
C ASN A 491 17.86 5.26 26.86
N LEU A 492 17.67 3.97 26.52
CA LEU A 492 17.11 3.57 25.20
C LEU A 492 15.63 3.10 25.19
N ASP A 493 14.84 3.41 26.22
CA ASP A 493 13.43 2.95 26.34
C ASP A 493 13.26 1.44 26.08
N MET A 494 14.31 0.66 26.35
CA MET A 494 14.37 -0.77 26.10
C MET A 494 14.99 -1.49 27.30
N LYS A 495 14.55 -2.73 27.49
CA LYS A 495 15.09 -3.61 28.54
C LYS A 495 15.99 -4.63 27.90
N ILE A 496 17.24 -4.70 28.36
CA ILE A 496 18.24 -5.63 27.86
C ILE A 496 18.58 -6.62 28.97
N ARG A 497 18.68 -7.89 28.62
CA ARG A 497 19.19 -8.97 29.48
C ARG A 497 20.31 -9.68 28.73
N VAL A 498 21.40 -9.97 29.42
CA VAL A 498 22.52 -10.73 28.87
C VAL A 498 22.80 -11.87 29.83
N ASP A 499 22.91 -13.07 29.29
CA ASP A 499 23.25 -14.27 30.02
C ASP A 499 24.27 -15.11 29.23
N GLU A 500 24.62 -16.27 29.78
CA GLU A 500 25.55 -17.21 29.14
C GLU A 500 25.03 -17.75 27.80
N ASN A 501 23.72 -17.69 27.54
CA ASN A 501 23.09 -18.19 26.33
C ASN A 501 23.05 -17.14 25.22
N GLY A 502 23.01 -15.84 25.56
CA GLY A 502 22.95 -14.75 24.60
C GLY A 502 22.51 -13.40 25.15
N ILE A 503 21.91 -12.61 24.26
CA ILE A 503 21.34 -11.28 24.52
C ILE A 503 19.84 -11.33 24.21
N SER A 504 19.02 -10.92 25.18
CA SER A 504 17.59 -10.65 25.02
C SER A 504 17.34 -9.15 25.09
N ILE A 505 16.61 -8.62 24.11
CA ILE A 505 16.15 -7.21 24.10
C ILE A 505 14.64 -7.16 23.96
N ILE A 506 14.00 -6.48 24.89
CA ILE A 506 12.59 -6.11 24.79
C ILE A 506 12.50 -4.77 24.08
N LEU A 507 11.82 -4.77 22.94
CA LEU A 507 11.63 -3.60 22.08
C LEU A 507 10.15 -3.22 22.04
N PRO A 508 9.81 -1.92 22.11
CA PRO A 508 8.45 -1.45 21.87
C PRO A 508 8.00 -1.82 20.44
N ASP A 509 6.75 -2.23 20.29
CA ASP A 509 6.12 -2.55 19.01
C ASP A 509 5.11 -1.47 18.60
N ILE A 510 5.62 -0.31 18.18
CA ILE A 510 4.80 0.81 17.69
C ILE A 510 3.93 0.43 16.49
N ASP A 511 4.44 -0.40 15.58
CA ASP A 511 3.67 -0.86 14.42
C ASP A 511 2.46 -1.70 14.87
N GLY A 512 2.68 -2.61 15.82
CA GLY A 512 1.63 -3.42 16.43
C GLY A 512 0.59 -2.56 17.15
N TYR A 513 1.02 -1.54 17.90
CA TYR A 513 0.14 -0.57 18.56
C TYR A 513 -0.74 0.17 17.54
N VAL A 514 -0.14 0.93 16.63
CA VAL A 514 -0.84 1.79 15.65
C VAL A 514 -1.81 1.00 14.81
N GLN A 515 -1.42 -0.19 14.36
CA GLN A 515 -2.26 -1.03 13.53
C GLN A 515 -3.49 -1.56 14.30
N ALA A 516 -3.29 -1.96 15.55
CA ALA A 516 -4.34 -2.47 16.43
C ALA A 516 -5.30 -1.36 16.86
N SER A 517 -4.80 -0.26 17.42
CA SER A 517 -5.64 0.88 17.82
C SER A 517 -6.30 1.54 16.59
N GLY A 518 -5.66 1.52 15.42
CA GLY A 518 -6.28 1.96 14.15
C GLY A 518 -7.51 1.15 13.72
N ARG A 519 -7.84 0.03 14.38
CA ARG A 519 -9.10 -0.68 14.15
C ARG A 519 -10.31 0.04 14.73
N SER A 520 -10.13 0.91 15.73
CA SER A 520 -11.22 1.69 16.36
C SER A 520 -11.47 3.05 15.70
N SER A 521 -10.72 3.45 14.67
CA SER A 521 -10.96 4.71 13.96
C SER A 521 -10.83 4.49 12.46
N ARG A 522 -11.85 4.86 11.69
CA ARG A 522 -11.88 4.73 10.23
C ARG A 522 -12.42 6.01 9.60
N MET A 523 -11.87 6.33 8.43
CA MET A 523 -12.44 7.35 7.55
C MET A 523 -13.75 6.81 6.93
N PHE A 524 -14.76 7.68 6.88
CA PHE A 524 -16.05 7.47 6.24
C PHE A 524 -16.47 8.76 5.54
N ALA A 525 -17.59 8.74 4.82
CA ALA A 525 -18.04 9.88 4.01
C ALA A 525 -18.25 11.19 4.81
N GLY A 526 -18.45 11.12 6.13
CA GLY A 526 -18.64 12.28 7.01
C GLY A 526 -17.41 12.70 7.81
N GLY A 527 -16.23 12.11 7.55
CA GLY A 527 -14.99 12.45 8.26
C GLY A 527 -14.24 11.21 8.75
N ILE A 528 -13.65 11.29 9.95
CA ILE A 528 -12.92 10.19 10.58
C ILE A 528 -13.58 9.90 11.92
N THR A 529 -14.03 8.65 12.11
CA THR A 529 -14.70 8.27 13.34
C THR A 529 -13.75 8.38 14.52
N ARG A 530 -14.24 8.88 15.65
CA ARG A 530 -13.54 8.81 16.93
C ARG A 530 -13.37 7.35 17.34
N GLY A 531 -12.15 7.01 17.71
CA GLY A 531 -11.77 5.73 18.31
C GLY A 531 -11.08 5.95 19.65
N ILE A 532 -11.06 4.91 20.47
CA ILE A 532 -10.42 4.98 21.79
C ILE A 532 -9.40 3.84 21.90
N SER A 533 -8.26 4.14 22.49
CA SER A 533 -7.19 3.20 22.79
C SER A 533 -6.85 3.32 24.27
N ILE A 534 -6.96 2.24 25.03
CA ILE A 534 -6.61 2.21 26.45
C ILE A 534 -5.46 1.22 26.64
N LEU A 535 -4.32 1.70 27.12
CA LEU A 535 -3.13 0.88 27.35
C LEU A 535 -2.89 0.70 28.86
N ILE A 536 -2.83 -0.55 29.33
CA ILE A 536 -2.43 -0.85 30.70
C ILE A 536 -0.92 -1.04 30.73
N VAL A 537 -0.23 -0.16 31.47
CA VAL A 537 1.23 -0.12 31.55
C VAL A 537 1.72 -1.20 32.51
N ASP A 538 2.38 -2.23 31.97
CA ASP A 538 3.08 -3.29 32.70
C ASP A 538 4.61 -3.23 32.55
N ASP A 539 5.13 -2.42 31.62
CA ASP A 539 6.56 -2.16 31.43
C ASP A 539 6.80 -0.69 31.04
N GLU A 540 7.34 0.09 31.98
CA GLU A 540 7.53 1.54 31.84
C GLU A 540 8.51 1.93 30.74
N LYS A 541 9.51 1.07 30.47
CA LYS A 541 10.51 1.36 29.43
C LYS A 541 9.89 1.20 28.06
N ALA A 542 9.22 0.07 27.83
CA ALA A 542 8.51 -0.15 26.57
C ALA A 542 7.41 0.89 26.33
N PHE A 543 6.70 1.32 27.38
CA PHE A 543 5.67 2.35 27.28
C PHE A 543 6.24 3.70 26.81
N ARG A 544 7.31 4.20 27.45
CA ARG A 544 8.00 5.42 27.03
C ARG A 544 8.48 5.36 25.57
N GLY A 545 8.95 4.19 25.14
CA GLY A 545 9.36 3.96 23.75
C GLY A 545 8.21 4.05 22.75
N ILE A 546 7.01 3.56 23.10
CA ILE A 546 5.81 3.75 22.27
C ILE A 546 5.39 5.22 22.28
N MET A 547 5.35 5.87 23.46
CA MET A 547 4.92 7.27 23.60
C MET A 547 5.77 8.21 22.74
N ARG A 548 7.10 8.16 22.86
CA ARG A 548 8.02 8.97 22.04
C ARG A 548 7.88 8.71 20.55
N ALA A 549 7.75 7.44 20.17
CA ALA A 549 7.59 7.07 18.76
C ALA A 549 6.25 7.57 18.20
N LEU A 550 5.18 7.54 19.01
CA LEU A 550 3.86 8.01 18.63
C LEU A 550 3.86 9.54 18.45
N GLU A 551 4.45 10.28 19.38
CA GLU A 551 4.61 11.74 19.30
C GLU A 551 5.45 12.17 18.10
N THR A 552 6.59 11.49 17.85
CA THR A 552 7.53 11.88 16.80
C THR A 552 7.06 11.51 15.40
N ILE A 553 6.36 10.37 15.24
CA ILE A 553 6.00 9.81 13.92
C ILE A 553 4.56 10.15 13.52
N TYR A 554 3.66 10.25 14.50
CA TYR A 554 2.21 10.41 14.24
C TYR A 554 1.62 11.67 14.86
N GLU A 555 2.42 12.48 15.58
CA GLU A 555 1.96 13.69 16.28
C GLU A 555 0.78 13.41 17.23
N GLU A 556 0.68 12.18 17.73
CA GLU A 556 -0.34 11.70 18.67
C GLU A 556 0.29 11.57 20.07
N THR A 557 -0.40 12.05 21.11
CA THR A 557 0.05 11.95 22.51
C THR A 557 -0.80 10.96 23.31
N PHE A 558 -0.25 10.48 24.42
CA PHE A 558 -0.98 9.71 25.42
C PHE A 558 -1.51 10.63 26.53
N GLN A 559 -2.68 10.31 27.05
CA GLN A 559 -3.28 10.96 28.22
C GLN A 559 -3.54 9.94 29.33
N GLU A 560 -3.40 10.34 30.58
CA GLU A 560 -3.72 9.45 31.69
C GLU A 560 -5.23 9.19 31.73
N TYR A 561 -5.61 7.93 31.93
CA TYR A 561 -7.00 7.51 31.95
C TYR A 561 -7.72 8.12 33.15
N SER A 562 -8.76 8.91 32.87
CA SER A 562 -9.76 9.31 33.84
C SER A 562 -11.15 8.90 33.36
N LEU A 563 -12.03 8.52 34.29
CA LEU A 563 -13.38 8.09 33.94
C LEU A 563 -14.21 9.22 33.28
N GLU A 564 -13.99 10.46 33.70
CA GLU A 564 -14.66 11.64 33.17
C GLU A 564 -14.29 11.87 31.69
N HIS A 565 -12.99 11.97 31.41
CA HIS A 565 -12.49 12.12 30.05
C HIS A 565 -12.92 10.94 29.16
N ALA A 566 -12.77 9.70 29.64
CA ALA A 566 -13.21 8.52 28.90
C ALA A 566 -14.71 8.58 28.54
N ARG A 567 -15.58 9.00 29.45
CA ARG A 567 -17.02 9.12 29.16
C ARG A 567 -17.33 10.11 28.05
N GLU A 568 -16.63 11.24 27.98
CA GLU A 568 -16.80 12.22 26.89
C GLU A 568 -16.38 11.64 25.55
N GLU A 569 -15.23 10.98 25.53
CA GLU A 569 -14.68 10.31 24.35
C GLU A 569 -15.61 9.20 23.83
N PHE A 570 -16.14 8.37 24.75
CA PHE A 570 -17.08 7.31 24.39
C PHE A 570 -18.41 7.87 23.87
N LYS A 571 -18.91 9.00 24.38
CA LYS A 571 -20.11 9.67 23.83
C LYS A 571 -19.90 10.09 22.38
N GLN A 572 -18.73 10.61 22.02
CA GLN A 572 -18.44 10.94 20.62
C GLN A 572 -18.30 9.67 19.77
N CYS A 573 -17.57 8.67 20.27
CA CYS A 573 -17.40 7.39 19.59
C CYS A 573 -18.74 6.71 19.27
N ASP A 574 -19.65 6.64 20.25
CA ASP A 574 -20.96 6.01 20.13
C ASP A 574 -21.86 6.73 19.13
N ARG A 575 -21.83 8.08 19.10
CA ARG A 575 -22.54 8.88 18.09
C ARG A 575 -22.05 8.55 16.69
N ASP A 576 -20.75 8.45 16.48
CA ASP A 576 -20.19 8.08 15.18
C ASP A 576 -20.61 6.66 14.77
N ARG A 577 -20.66 5.71 15.71
CA ARG A 577 -21.11 4.33 15.42
C ARG A 577 -22.58 4.27 15.06
N GLN A 578 -23.41 5.03 15.78
CA GLN A 578 -24.83 5.11 15.49
C GLN A 578 -25.06 5.70 14.09
N PHE A 579 -24.39 6.80 13.77
CA PHE A 579 -24.45 7.41 12.44
C PHE A 579 -24.05 6.43 11.33
N LEU A 580 -22.93 5.70 11.51
CA LEU A 580 -22.51 4.68 10.54
C LEU A 580 -23.56 3.58 10.33
N ARG A 581 -24.25 3.15 11.40
CA ARG A 581 -25.33 2.16 11.31
C ARG A 581 -26.53 2.70 10.55
N GLU A 582 -26.95 3.93 10.84
CA GLU A 582 -28.09 4.60 10.19
C GLU A 582 -27.85 4.80 8.69
N VAL A 583 -26.61 5.12 8.31
CA VAL A 583 -26.18 5.17 6.90
C VAL A 583 -26.27 3.78 6.27
N ARG A 584 -25.79 2.73 6.95
CA ARG A 584 -25.80 1.36 6.43
C ARG A 584 -27.23 0.83 6.22
N THR A 585 -28.15 1.18 7.12
CA THR A 585 -29.57 0.78 7.04
C THR A 585 -30.37 1.64 6.06
N GLY A 586 -29.77 2.67 5.46
CA GLY A 586 -30.42 3.59 4.53
C GLY A 586 -31.38 4.58 5.21
N SER A 587 -31.30 4.71 6.54
CA SER A 587 -32.15 5.60 7.33
C SER A 587 -31.62 7.05 7.38
N ALA A 588 -30.35 7.25 7.00
CA ALA A 588 -29.73 8.56 6.84
C ALA A 588 -29.01 8.66 5.50
N SER A 589 -29.14 9.79 4.81
CA SER A 589 -28.37 10.11 3.60
C SER A 589 -27.20 11.01 3.95
N ILE A 590 -25.99 10.63 3.55
CA ILE A 590 -24.82 11.51 3.67
C ILE A 590 -24.84 12.49 2.50
N GLU A 591 -24.85 13.80 2.79
CA GLU A 591 -24.36 14.78 1.83
C GLU A 591 -22.90 14.44 1.53
N SER A 592 -22.59 14.08 0.29
CA SER A 592 -21.27 13.57 -0.10
C SER A 592 -20.17 14.62 0.13
N LEU A 593 -19.60 14.65 1.33
CA LEU A 593 -18.39 15.42 1.63
C LEU A 593 -17.20 14.66 1.03
N ASP A 594 -16.70 15.18 -0.08
CA ASP A 594 -15.50 14.67 -0.72
C ASP A 594 -14.26 15.15 0.05
N ILE A 595 -13.87 14.38 1.08
CA ILE A 595 -12.81 14.74 2.04
C ILE A 595 -11.44 14.85 1.35
N LEU A 596 -11.23 14.15 0.22
CA LEU A 596 -9.94 14.08 -0.47
C LEU A 596 -10.09 14.36 -1.97
N ARG A 597 -9.61 15.52 -2.40
CA ARG A 597 -9.61 15.91 -3.83
C ARG A 597 -8.38 15.38 -4.56
N SER A 598 -8.54 14.94 -5.80
CA SER A 598 -7.42 14.62 -6.69
C SER A 598 -6.99 15.88 -7.46
N SER A 599 -5.74 16.30 -7.33
CA SER A 599 -5.20 17.52 -7.97
C SER A 599 -4.02 17.19 -8.90
N LEU A 600 -3.97 17.80 -10.09
CA LEU A 600 -2.82 17.73 -11.00
C LEU A 600 -2.02 19.03 -10.91
N ILE A 601 -0.73 18.92 -10.60
CA ILE A 601 0.21 20.04 -10.51
C ILE A 601 1.27 19.84 -11.58
N ILE A 602 1.33 20.78 -12.53
CA ILE A 602 2.32 20.78 -13.61
C ILE A 602 3.33 21.89 -13.30
N VAL A 603 4.61 21.53 -13.28
CA VAL A 603 5.71 22.50 -13.11
C VAL A 603 6.65 22.45 -14.30
N GLU A 604 7.55 23.42 -14.40
CA GLU A 604 8.44 23.51 -15.55
C GLU A 604 9.51 22.40 -15.58
N SER A 605 10.21 22.18 -14.46
CA SER A 605 11.38 21.29 -14.43
C SER A 605 11.16 19.99 -13.64
N PRO A 606 11.76 18.86 -14.07
CA PRO A 606 11.67 17.59 -13.35
C PRO A 606 12.16 17.66 -11.91
N THR A 607 13.16 18.51 -11.63
CA THR A 607 13.70 18.72 -10.29
C THR A 607 12.67 19.37 -9.38
N LYS A 608 11.95 20.41 -9.85
CA LYS A 608 10.85 21.03 -9.08
C LYS A 608 9.76 20.01 -8.76
N ALA A 609 9.32 19.22 -9.75
CA ALA A 609 8.28 18.22 -9.56
C ALA A 609 8.68 17.18 -8.50
N ARG A 610 9.93 16.70 -8.58
CA ARG A 610 10.48 15.74 -7.62
C ARG A 610 10.57 16.34 -6.23
N THR A 611 11.14 17.54 -6.08
CA THR A 611 11.31 18.19 -4.77
C THR A 611 9.98 18.43 -4.08
N LEU A 612 8.99 18.99 -4.79
CA LEU A 612 7.66 19.24 -4.25
C LEU A 612 6.95 17.93 -3.86
N ALA A 613 7.07 16.88 -4.67
CA ALA A 613 6.46 15.61 -4.36
C ALA A 613 7.03 14.98 -3.07
N TYR A 614 8.34 15.14 -2.85
CA TYR A 614 9.03 14.64 -1.65
C TYR A 614 8.79 15.48 -0.39
N PHE A 615 8.31 16.72 -0.55
CA PHE A 615 7.90 17.55 0.59
C PHE A 615 6.71 16.93 1.33
N PHE A 616 5.76 16.33 0.60
CA PHE A 616 4.59 15.63 1.15
C PHE A 616 4.87 14.16 1.52
N GLY A 617 6.09 13.87 1.97
CA GLY A 617 6.55 12.51 2.22
C GLY A 617 7.01 11.79 0.94
N LYS A 618 7.18 10.46 1.01
CA LYS A 618 7.72 9.72 -0.14
C LYS A 618 6.63 9.46 -1.19
N PRO A 619 6.73 10.01 -2.42
CA PRO A 619 5.71 9.82 -3.44
C PRO A 619 5.72 8.41 -4.04
N ALA A 620 4.56 7.99 -4.55
CA ALA A 620 4.50 6.97 -5.60
C ALA A 620 4.99 7.56 -6.92
N ARG A 621 5.48 6.70 -7.83
CA ARG A 621 5.93 7.11 -9.15
C ARG A 621 5.22 6.30 -10.22
N ARG A 622 4.73 6.99 -11.24
CA ARG A 622 4.23 6.39 -12.48
C ARG A 622 4.79 7.08 -13.72
N VAL A 623 4.74 6.38 -14.84
CA VAL A 623 5.08 6.93 -16.16
C VAL A 623 3.82 6.94 -17.01
N VAL A 624 3.49 8.09 -17.57
CA VAL A 624 2.33 8.29 -18.45
C VAL A 624 2.85 8.87 -19.75
N ASP A 625 2.81 8.07 -20.81
CA ASP A 625 3.17 8.52 -22.16
C ASP A 625 4.54 9.24 -22.19
N GLY A 626 5.54 8.68 -21.50
CA GLY A 626 6.89 9.22 -21.36
C GLY A 626 7.09 10.19 -20.17
N LEU A 627 6.03 10.80 -19.65
CA LEU A 627 6.10 11.74 -18.53
C LEU A 627 6.15 11.00 -17.18
N THR A 628 7.07 11.41 -16.31
CA THR A 628 7.08 10.95 -14.92
C THR A 628 6.06 11.75 -14.11
N VAL A 629 5.14 11.07 -13.44
CA VAL A 629 4.20 11.65 -12.49
C VAL A 629 4.49 11.10 -11.10
N TYR A 630 4.65 11.99 -10.13
CA TYR A 630 4.78 11.68 -8.72
C TYR A 630 3.42 11.85 -8.03
N GLU A 631 3.01 10.90 -7.19
CA GLU A 631 1.77 10.99 -6.43
C GLU A 631 2.05 11.03 -4.94
N SER A 632 1.59 12.08 -4.27
CA SER A 632 1.73 12.25 -2.82
C SER A 632 0.36 12.56 -2.20
N VAL A 633 0.16 12.09 -0.96
CA VAL A 633 -1.01 12.47 -0.15
C VAL A 633 -0.63 13.71 0.64
N GLY A 634 -1.44 14.76 0.53
CA GLY A 634 -1.42 15.91 1.43
C GLY A 634 -2.68 15.96 2.27
N GLU A 635 -2.81 16.99 3.10
CA GLU A 635 -4.01 17.24 3.89
C GLU A 635 -5.19 17.62 2.98
N GLY A 636 -6.20 16.75 2.88
CA GLY A 636 -7.39 17.01 2.07
C GLY A 636 -7.23 16.80 0.55
N TYR A 637 -6.06 16.36 0.06
CA TYR A 637 -5.86 16.08 -1.37
C TYR A 637 -4.82 14.99 -1.69
N VAL A 638 -4.91 14.44 -2.89
CA VAL A 638 -3.87 13.62 -3.53
C VAL A 638 -3.30 14.40 -4.71
N ALA A 639 -2.05 14.83 -4.59
CA ALA A 639 -1.37 15.62 -5.62
C ALA A 639 -0.64 14.70 -6.60
N CYS A 640 -0.94 14.87 -7.89
CA CYS A 640 -0.20 14.32 -9.01
C CYS A 640 0.75 15.40 -9.54
N LEU A 641 2.05 15.32 -9.26
CA LEU A 641 3.05 16.28 -9.70
C LEU A 641 3.80 15.77 -10.93
N THR A 642 3.87 16.59 -11.98
CA THR A 642 4.66 16.28 -13.18
C THR A 642 5.36 17.53 -13.71
N ALA A 643 6.26 17.35 -14.68
CA ALA A 643 6.99 18.44 -15.28
C ALA A 643 6.81 18.47 -16.80
N CYS A 644 6.60 19.65 -17.38
CA CYS A 644 6.57 19.85 -18.83
C CYS A 644 7.96 19.81 -19.47
N GLN A 645 9.04 19.87 -18.66
CA GLN A 645 10.44 19.78 -19.09
C GLN A 645 10.93 21.00 -19.90
N GLY A 646 10.35 22.17 -19.64
CA GLY A 646 10.65 23.43 -20.32
C GLY A 646 9.41 24.02 -21.01
N HIS A 647 9.63 24.88 -22.00
CA HIS A 647 8.55 25.39 -22.85
C HIS A 647 7.98 24.25 -23.71
N LEU A 648 6.67 24.31 -23.99
CA LEU A 648 5.98 23.32 -24.82
C LEU A 648 5.93 23.72 -26.30
N VAL A 649 5.87 25.03 -26.54
CA VAL A 649 5.67 25.62 -27.86
C VAL A 649 6.60 26.81 -28.05
N ASP A 650 6.97 27.06 -29.30
CA ASP A 650 7.75 28.22 -29.74
C ASP A 650 7.23 28.75 -31.08
N ILE A 651 7.64 29.96 -31.45
CA ILE A 651 7.22 30.59 -32.69
C ILE A 651 7.75 29.77 -33.88
N THR A 652 6.89 29.52 -34.86
CA THR A 652 7.25 28.84 -36.11
C THR A 652 8.21 29.71 -36.93
N THR A 653 9.18 29.06 -37.57
CA THR A 653 10.09 29.69 -38.53
C THR A 653 9.60 29.56 -39.97
N SER A 654 8.55 28.76 -40.21
CA SER A 654 8.12 28.34 -41.55
C SER A 654 6.86 29.05 -42.08
N HIS A 655 6.09 29.74 -41.21
CA HIS A 655 4.84 30.40 -41.59
C HIS A 655 4.88 31.92 -41.35
N GLY A 656 4.05 32.67 -42.08
CA GLY A 656 3.90 34.11 -41.91
C GLY A 656 5.20 34.90 -42.14
N PHE A 657 5.25 36.11 -41.59
CA PHE A 657 6.47 36.92 -41.53
C PHE A 657 7.26 36.56 -40.28
N HIS A 658 8.27 35.69 -40.43
CA HIS A 658 9.07 35.15 -39.31
C HIS A 658 8.22 34.56 -38.18
N GLY A 659 7.16 33.83 -38.52
CA GLY A 659 6.26 33.20 -37.55
C GLY A 659 5.06 34.05 -37.13
N VAL A 660 4.90 35.25 -37.69
CA VAL A 660 3.78 36.15 -37.38
C VAL A 660 2.87 36.28 -38.59
N TRP A 661 1.59 35.95 -38.41
CA TRP A 661 0.57 36.23 -39.40
C TRP A 661 0.10 37.68 -39.27
N ILE A 662 0.16 38.42 -40.38
CA ILE A 662 -0.23 39.84 -40.43
C ILE A 662 -1.51 39.94 -41.24
N HIS A 663 -2.62 40.33 -40.60
CA HIS A 663 -3.93 40.46 -41.25
C HIS A 663 -4.70 41.65 -40.68
N ASP A 664 -5.22 42.52 -41.54
CA ASP A 664 -5.99 43.73 -41.17
C ASP A 664 -5.33 44.63 -40.11
N GLY A 665 -3.98 44.68 -40.10
CA GLY A 665 -3.20 45.45 -39.12
C GLY A 665 -2.97 44.74 -37.78
N GLU A 666 -3.49 43.53 -37.60
CA GLU A 666 -3.23 42.67 -36.45
C GLU A 666 -2.00 41.79 -36.67
N PHE A 667 -1.23 41.58 -35.60
CA PHE A 667 -0.05 40.71 -35.58
C PHE A 667 -0.37 39.48 -34.72
N VAL A 668 -0.48 38.32 -35.37
CA VAL A 668 -0.90 37.08 -34.72
C VAL A 668 0.26 36.08 -34.75
N PRO A 669 0.95 35.83 -33.61
CA PRO A 669 2.03 34.85 -33.55
C PRO A 669 1.50 33.43 -33.77
N MET A 670 2.27 32.65 -34.54
CA MET A 670 2.01 31.26 -34.85
C MET A 670 3.00 30.37 -34.10
N TYR A 671 2.49 29.49 -33.26
CA TYR A 671 3.27 28.59 -32.41
C TYR A 671 3.21 27.15 -32.91
N VAL A 672 4.31 26.41 -32.78
CA VAL A 672 4.44 24.96 -33.04
C VAL A 672 5.04 24.25 -31.83
N ASP A 673 4.96 22.92 -31.77
CA ASP A 673 5.61 22.14 -30.72
C ASP A 673 7.13 22.24 -30.79
N ILE A 674 7.77 22.36 -29.62
CA ILE A 674 9.23 22.29 -29.50
C ILE A 674 9.67 20.83 -29.53
N ARG A 675 10.63 20.50 -30.39
CA ARG A 675 11.27 19.18 -30.43
C ARG A 675 12.72 19.30 -29.99
N ARG A 676 13.20 18.30 -29.24
CA ARG A 676 14.60 18.23 -28.82
C ARG A 676 15.17 16.88 -29.19
N CYS A 677 16.23 16.86 -30.01
CA CYS A 677 16.85 15.64 -30.47
C CYS A 677 17.42 14.83 -29.29
N SER A 678 16.96 13.59 -29.13
CA SER A 678 17.44 12.68 -28.09
C SER A 678 18.90 12.23 -28.30
N LYS A 679 19.48 12.42 -29.50
CA LYS A 679 20.85 12.02 -29.85
C LYS A 679 21.89 13.13 -29.64
N CYS A 680 21.65 14.34 -30.19
CA CYS A 680 22.59 15.45 -30.12
C CYS A 680 22.13 16.62 -29.24
N GLY A 681 20.90 16.58 -28.73
CA GLY A 681 20.35 17.59 -27.83
C GLY A 681 19.84 18.87 -28.49
N GLU A 682 19.94 18.99 -29.82
CA GLU A 682 19.47 20.14 -30.62
C GLU A 682 17.99 20.39 -30.40
N GLN A 683 17.60 21.65 -30.18
CA GLN A 683 16.20 22.05 -30.05
C GLN A 683 15.76 22.75 -31.33
N PHE A 684 14.61 22.36 -31.88
CA PHE A 684 14.13 22.88 -33.15
C PHE A 684 12.61 22.85 -33.24
N THR A 685 12.09 23.63 -34.18
CA THR A 685 10.70 23.70 -34.60
C THR A 685 10.61 23.34 -36.09
N ASP A 686 9.40 23.07 -36.60
CA ASP A 686 9.12 22.98 -38.04
C ASP A 686 9.87 21.90 -38.84
N SER A 687 10.36 20.84 -38.19
CA SER A 687 11.03 19.71 -38.87
C SER A 687 10.64 18.36 -38.27
N GLU A 688 10.55 17.31 -39.10
CA GLU A 688 10.34 15.92 -38.65
C GLU A 688 11.63 15.21 -38.24
N VAL A 689 12.78 15.70 -38.71
CA VAL A 689 14.10 15.17 -38.37
C VAL A 689 14.98 16.25 -37.76
N CYS A 690 15.93 15.85 -36.92
CA CYS A 690 16.89 16.77 -36.32
C CYS A 690 17.72 17.45 -37.42
N PRO A 691 17.71 18.80 -37.51
CA PRO A 691 18.44 19.52 -38.55
C PRO A 691 19.96 19.40 -38.43
N ASN A 692 20.46 19.04 -37.23
CA ASN A 692 21.88 18.93 -36.94
C ASN A 692 22.45 17.52 -37.25
N CYS A 693 21.74 16.44 -36.87
CA CYS A 693 22.25 15.07 -37.01
C CYS A 693 21.36 14.09 -37.79
N GLY A 694 20.24 14.55 -38.35
CA GLY A 694 19.30 13.74 -39.14
C GLY A 694 18.50 12.69 -38.35
N SER A 695 18.61 12.68 -37.01
CA SER A 695 17.85 11.75 -36.15
C SER A 695 16.36 12.04 -36.18
N ASP A 696 15.54 10.99 -36.28
CA ASP A 696 14.08 11.01 -36.16
C ASP A 696 13.59 10.83 -34.70
N LYS A 697 14.52 10.61 -33.77
CA LYS A 697 14.24 10.48 -32.33
C LYS A 697 14.36 11.81 -31.60
N TYR A 698 13.24 12.29 -31.05
CA TYR A 698 13.15 13.48 -30.20
C TYR A 698 12.51 13.13 -28.85
#